data_AF-A0A0B1TGM7-F1
#
_entry.id   AF-A0A0B1TGM7-F1
#
_cell.length_a   1.000
_cell.length_b   1.000
_cell.length_c   1.000
_cell.angle_alpha   90.00
_cell.angle_beta   90.00
_cell.angle_gamma   90.00
#
_symmetry.space_group_name_H-M   'P 1'
#
loop_
_entity.id
_entity.type
_entity.pdbx_description
1 polymer ?
#
loop_
_entity_poly.entity_id
_entity_poly.type
_entity_poly.pdbx_seq_one_letter_code
_entity_poly.pdbx_strand_id
1 'polypeptide(L)'
;MRDAGAYFMEKYSHHEYVEFLGKFHVPPPLTWQPKIQHVRLILGDFTNLENIYKLMARLGQCFTQSKQCDVSFERSEYIIVPDIVGGSNSLNGEYTFSDGVGMISKNFAGQVARDMKLRQCVPSCFQFRFRGMKGVLAVNPMLDEIALWAVENGITSRPNKNMFGNCSWLVKMVFRDSQVKFSTVRKEKETIEIVKYSTPSTVALNKPFICILDQVSQKQSPECHVRVTNRIEELAEEQLRGYARSLLYEETCRNKLKELPQRICINLLPKWAGFDLSTEPFFRSLVKAMANYYIVKQMRKQQFPIPANKGRTMLGVIDDTGQLQYGQVFVQYTENVTLKCPSSEAARKVLTGKVMLTKSPSVVAGDVRVFTAVDIADLHHFCDVVVFPQHGPRPHPDEMAGSDLDGDEYAVIWDEDLILDRSEPAFDYTCEKPENVPIDPNTMNEEMVDFYCDYLIQDSIGTIANSFQFQADYYGINSNVRKVCNSLARKHAQAVDFPKTGCPPSRLRTTWSDGEPPEKPERQPDFHCSYESSKALYRSERLLGHIFRNIRAVDDVFKAAQDVEKEVKVVLDPYLIVDGWEDDMKFAKAELQRYNGLLRGIMENYGIKTEAEAFSGCIVDIRNRISDRDQDDMSFYTTNEIIDQKITNLFRMFRKEFFREFGGWRNCLKSAASPYASSDDVLDYYIAAPPRCMEKKAVAYYRACYELANRSGEQLLSFAWIAYDVLAVVKRNNVSSDEKYCPATCPVFEVLDDRLIDFYLKNEEKIEDFAKEITNNGSYLSRYLENYPGLERVMYLIVSWAERNGLLSGCLQWEHMCLILLLFATGRITGSMNIIALPMLDALDVEDIQKGDLIVPTGDQYARMVVHFFEYLASRAFRKLPHLSFISVGSNSVFMRGQWLPIHEAAVKTYYSMVFNMDFDELIGDISSASNESHECEPFVVELPS
;
A
#
# COMPACT_ATOMS: atom_id res chain seq x y z
N MET A 1 3.82 -33.13 -6.39
CA MET A 1 3.38 -32.55 -5.09
C MET A 1 3.94 -31.14 -4.98
N ARG A 2 3.20 -30.21 -4.37
CA ARG A 2 3.71 -28.87 -4.03
C ARG A 2 4.30 -28.97 -2.63
N ASP A 3 5.62 -28.97 -2.53
CA ASP A 3 6.33 -28.95 -1.26
C ASP A 3 7.23 -27.71 -1.25
N ALA A 4 7.15 -26.90 -0.20
CA ALA A 4 7.86 -25.62 -0.08
C ALA A 4 7.82 -24.71 -1.34
N GLY A 5 6.69 -24.67 -2.06
CA GLY A 5 6.54 -23.81 -3.25
C GLY A 5 7.09 -24.36 -4.57
N ALA A 6 7.77 -25.50 -4.57
CA ALA A 6 8.29 -26.14 -5.79
C ALA A 6 7.33 -27.23 -6.33
N TYR A 7 7.24 -27.33 -7.66
CA TYR A 7 6.50 -28.39 -8.34
C TYR A 7 7.42 -29.60 -8.55
N PHE A 8 7.13 -30.70 -7.86
CA PHE A 8 7.84 -31.96 -8.07
C PHE A 8 7.03 -32.89 -8.97
N MET A 9 7.68 -33.37 -10.03
CA MET A 9 7.16 -34.36 -10.97
C MET A 9 8.00 -35.63 -10.92
N GLU A 10 7.34 -36.78 -10.89
CA GLU A 10 8.01 -38.08 -11.00
C GLU A 10 8.62 -38.24 -12.40
N LYS A 11 9.86 -38.73 -12.48
CA LYS A 11 10.51 -39.03 -13.78
C LYS A 11 9.83 -40.21 -14.49
N TYR A 12 9.45 -41.23 -13.73
CA TYR A 12 8.85 -42.48 -14.19
C TYR A 12 8.07 -43.13 -13.03
N SER A 13 7.10 -43.97 -13.35
CA SER A 13 6.37 -44.82 -12.40
C SER A 13 7.18 -46.05 -12.02
N HIS A 14 6.82 -46.70 -10.92
CA HIS A 14 7.41 -47.98 -10.52
C HIS A 14 7.25 -49.05 -11.61
N HIS A 15 6.12 -49.06 -12.32
CA HIS A 15 5.85 -49.99 -13.42
C HIS A 15 6.83 -49.79 -14.59
N GLU A 16 6.98 -48.54 -15.07
CA GLU A 16 7.92 -48.20 -16.14
C GLU A 16 9.36 -48.54 -15.75
N TYR A 17 9.74 -48.33 -14.48
CA TYR A 17 11.06 -48.70 -13.97
C TYR A 17 11.33 -50.22 -14.04
N VAL A 18 10.35 -51.04 -13.62
CA VAL A 18 10.45 -52.51 -13.68
C VAL A 18 10.51 -52.99 -15.13
N GLU A 19 9.74 -52.38 -16.04
CA GLU A 19 9.77 -52.68 -17.46
C GLU A 19 11.14 -52.35 -18.09
N PHE A 20 11.71 -51.19 -17.77
CA PHE A 20 13.04 -50.79 -18.25
C PHE A 20 14.12 -51.77 -17.76
N LEU A 21 14.11 -52.11 -16.46
CA LEU A 21 15.02 -53.10 -15.89
C LEU A 21 14.86 -54.48 -16.53
N GLY A 22 13.62 -54.90 -16.80
CA GLY A 22 13.34 -56.17 -17.47
C GLY A 22 13.87 -56.22 -18.90
N LYS A 23 13.87 -55.09 -19.61
CA LYS A 23 14.28 -54.98 -21.02
C LYS A 23 15.79 -54.77 -21.21
N PHE A 24 16.42 -53.97 -20.36
CA PHE A 24 17.82 -53.55 -20.52
C PHE A 24 18.77 -54.14 -19.48
N HIS A 25 18.24 -54.81 -18.44
CA HIS A 25 19.01 -55.42 -17.34
C HIS A 25 19.96 -54.46 -16.61
N VAL A 26 19.72 -53.15 -16.73
CA VAL A 26 20.47 -52.08 -16.04
C VAL A 26 19.48 -51.05 -15.50
N PRO A 27 19.79 -50.36 -14.39
CA PRO A 27 18.95 -49.28 -13.92
C PRO A 27 18.88 -48.15 -14.97
N PRO A 28 17.73 -47.49 -15.12
CA PRO A 28 17.59 -46.39 -16.07
C PRO A 28 18.55 -45.24 -15.73
N PRO A 29 19.16 -44.59 -16.76
CA PRO A 29 20.04 -43.46 -16.56
C PRO A 29 19.27 -42.25 -15.99
N LEU A 30 19.98 -41.32 -15.35
CA LEU A 30 19.37 -40.12 -14.75
C LEU A 30 18.60 -39.24 -15.74
N THR A 31 18.96 -39.31 -17.02
CA THR A 31 18.35 -38.61 -18.16
C THR A 31 17.06 -39.27 -18.65
N TRP A 32 16.74 -40.50 -18.19
CA TRP A 32 15.52 -41.18 -18.55
C TRP A 32 14.33 -40.66 -17.73
N GLN A 33 13.50 -39.84 -18.37
CA GLN A 33 12.39 -39.12 -17.74
C GLN A 33 11.11 -39.13 -18.60
N PRO A 34 10.56 -40.32 -18.89
CA PRO A 34 9.44 -40.49 -19.83
C PRO A 34 8.19 -39.70 -19.44
N LYS A 35 7.85 -39.60 -18.15
CA LYS A 35 6.69 -38.82 -17.70
C LYS A 35 6.86 -37.32 -17.95
N ILE A 36 8.06 -36.79 -17.72
CA ILE A 36 8.37 -35.37 -17.96
C ILE A 36 8.28 -35.05 -19.45
N GLN A 37 8.84 -35.92 -20.30
CA GLN A 37 8.74 -35.78 -21.75
C GLN A 37 7.29 -35.85 -22.24
N HIS A 38 6.50 -36.78 -21.70
CA HIS A 38 5.09 -36.90 -22.03
C HIS A 38 4.30 -35.64 -21.65
N VAL A 39 4.53 -35.08 -20.46
CA VAL A 39 3.86 -33.83 -20.05
C VAL A 39 4.27 -32.66 -20.95
N ARG A 40 5.55 -32.55 -21.33
CA ARG A 40 5.98 -31.50 -22.27
C ARG A 40 5.26 -31.58 -23.62
N LEU A 41 5.07 -32.78 -24.15
CA LEU A 41 4.30 -33.01 -25.38
C LEU A 41 2.82 -32.61 -25.23
N ILE A 42 2.24 -32.77 -24.04
CA ILE A 42 0.87 -32.32 -23.75
C ILE A 42 0.79 -30.79 -23.69
N LEU A 43 1.79 -30.14 -23.08
CA LEU A 43 1.80 -28.69 -22.88
C LEU A 43 1.87 -27.91 -24.19
N GLY A 44 2.65 -28.38 -25.17
CA GLY A 44 2.73 -27.74 -26.47
C GLY A 44 3.87 -28.26 -27.34
N ASP A 45 3.86 -27.82 -28.60
CA ASP A 45 4.97 -28.01 -29.50
C ASP A 45 5.97 -26.86 -29.33
N PHE A 46 7.09 -27.17 -28.69
CA PHE A 46 8.18 -26.24 -28.46
C PHE A 46 9.35 -26.43 -29.45
N THR A 47 9.28 -27.45 -30.31
CA THR A 47 10.39 -27.81 -31.21
C THR A 47 10.56 -26.83 -32.37
N ASN A 48 9.48 -26.17 -32.77
CA ASN A 48 9.44 -25.19 -33.85
C ASN A 48 9.72 -23.74 -33.38
N LEU A 49 10.28 -23.57 -32.18
CA LEU A 49 10.64 -22.25 -31.65
C LEU A 49 12.03 -21.81 -32.14
N GLU A 50 12.23 -20.49 -32.18
CA GLU A 50 13.42 -19.88 -32.78
C GLU A 50 14.71 -20.09 -31.98
N ASN A 51 14.62 -20.31 -30.66
CA ASN A 51 15.76 -20.56 -29.78
C ASN A 51 15.34 -21.17 -28.44
N ILE A 52 16.32 -21.73 -27.71
CA ILE A 52 16.10 -22.39 -26.42
C ILE A 52 15.59 -21.45 -25.32
N TYR A 53 16.01 -20.18 -25.35
CA TYR A 53 15.63 -19.16 -24.37
C TYR A 53 14.13 -18.84 -24.44
N LYS A 54 13.60 -18.66 -25.66
CA LYS A 54 12.17 -18.49 -25.91
C LYS A 54 11.41 -19.73 -25.50
N LEU A 55 11.91 -20.93 -25.78
CA LEU A 55 11.30 -22.18 -25.31
C LEU A 55 11.13 -22.18 -23.79
N MET A 56 12.18 -21.85 -23.04
CA MET A 56 12.11 -21.85 -21.58
C MET A 56 11.16 -20.78 -21.04
N ALA A 57 11.16 -19.58 -21.64
CA ALA A 57 10.19 -18.54 -21.30
C ALA A 57 8.74 -18.97 -21.59
N ARG A 58 8.48 -19.69 -22.70
CA ARG A 58 7.14 -20.21 -23.05
C ARG A 58 6.73 -21.38 -22.18
N LEU A 59 7.67 -22.24 -21.78
CA LEU A 59 7.40 -23.31 -20.83
C LEU A 59 7.00 -22.75 -19.47
N GLY A 60 7.65 -21.69 -19.00
CA GLY A 60 7.28 -20.97 -17.78
C GLY A 60 5.85 -20.41 -17.81
N GLN A 61 5.40 -19.93 -18.98
CA GLN A 61 4.03 -19.42 -19.17
C GLN A 61 2.95 -20.46 -18.84
N CYS A 62 3.21 -21.76 -19.07
CA CYS A 62 2.27 -22.85 -18.75
C CYS A 62 2.00 -23.02 -17.24
N PHE A 63 2.82 -22.41 -16.39
CA PHE A 63 2.68 -22.44 -14.94
C PHE A 63 2.16 -21.11 -14.36
N THR A 64 1.64 -20.22 -15.21
CA THR A 64 0.95 -18.99 -14.77
C THR A 64 -0.21 -19.38 -13.86
N GLN A 65 -0.34 -18.73 -12.70
CA GLN A 65 -1.53 -18.88 -11.87
C GLN A 65 -2.72 -18.21 -12.57
N SER A 66 -3.72 -19.00 -12.94
CA SER A 66 -4.90 -18.55 -13.67
C SER A 66 -6.15 -19.28 -13.14
N LYS A 67 -7.32 -18.70 -13.38
CA LYS A 67 -8.62 -19.34 -13.12
C LYS A 67 -9.22 -19.80 -14.44
N GLN A 68 -9.44 -21.11 -14.58
CA GLN A 68 -10.13 -21.67 -15.74
C GLN A 68 -11.61 -21.23 -15.74
N CYS A 69 -12.08 -20.80 -16.91
CA CYS A 69 -13.49 -20.47 -17.15
C CYS A 69 -14.23 -21.71 -17.69
N ASP A 70 -15.39 -22.04 -17.13
CA ASP A 70 -16.18 -23.20 -17.57
C ASP A 70 -16.96 -22.95 -18.88
N VAL A 71 -16.92 -21.72 -19.40
CA VAL A 71 -17.59 -21.35 -20.65
C VAL A 71 -16.77 -21.84 -21.85
N SER A 72 -17.25 -22.90 -22.50
CA SER A 72 -16.60 -23.49 -23.68
C SER A 72 -16.96 -22.75 -24.99
N PHE A 73 -16.02 -22.72 -25.93
CA PHE A 73 -16.21 -22.22 -27.29
C PHE A 73 -15.56 -23.14 -28.34
N GLU A 74 -16.00 -23.00 -29.59
CA GLU A 74 -15.51 -23.76 -30.74
C GLU A 74 -14.50 -22.97 -31.59
N ARG A 75 -13.72 -23.68 -32.42
CA ARG A 75 -12.74 -23.06 -33.33
C ARG A 75 -13.36 -22.03 -34.28
N SER A 76 -14.61 -22.23 -34.69
CA SER A 76 -15.34 -21.33 -35.60
C SER A 76 -15.68 -19.98 -34.94
N GLU A 77 -15.61 -19.89 -33.61
CA GLU A 77 -16.03 -18.75 -32.81
C GLU A 77 -14.87 -17.81 -32.44
N TYR A 78 -13.66 -18.07 -32.91
CA TYR A 78 -12.54 -17.12 -32.74
C TYR A 78 -11.67 -17.04 -33.99
N ILE A 79 -10.99 -15.91 -34.17
CA ILE A 79 -10.09 -15.69 -35.31
C ILE A 79 -8.75 -15.13 -34.84
N ILE A 80 -7.75 -15.16 -35.72
CA ILE A 80 -6.45 -14.50 -35.52
C ILE A 80 -6.30 -13.51 -36.67
N VAL A 81 -5.98 -12.25 -36.36
CA VAL A 81 -5.78 -11.17 -37.34
C VAL A 81 -4.37 -10.59 -37.21
N PRO A 82 -3.83 -9.96 -38.26
CA PRO A 82 -2.54 -9.28 -38.17
C PRO A 82 -2.54 -8.17 -37.13
N ASP A 83 -1.36 -7.91 -36.55
CA ASP A 83 -1.17 -6.73 -35.71
C ASP A 83 -1.27 -5.42 -36.49
N ILE A 84 -1.64 -4.35 -35.79
CA ILE A 84 -1.52 -3.00 -36.32
C ILE A 84 -0.08 -2.56 -36.16
N VAL A 85 0.58 -2.30 -37.29
CA VAL A 85 1.98 -1.89 -37.36
C VAL A 85 2.12 -0.49 -37.97
N GLY A 86 3.18 0.23 -37.61
CA GLY A 86 3.48 1.54 -38.17
C GLY A 86 4.69 2.22 -37.52
N GLY A 87 4.96 3.46 -37.91
CA GLY A 87 6.13 4.20 -37.42
C GLY A 87 7.46 3.58 -37.87
N SER A 88 8.57 4.07 -37.33
CA SER A 88 9.89 3.51 -37.59
C SER A 88 10.76 3.62 -36.34
N ASN A 89 11.32 2.50 -35.93
CA ASN A 89 12.27 2.43 -34.83
C ASN A 89 13.69 2.83 -35.27
N SER A 90 14.63 2.90 -34.33
CA SER A 90 16.03 3.29 -34.59
C SER A 90 16.80 2.29 -35.47
N LEU A 91 16.28 1.07 -35.64
CA LEU A 91 16.80 0.01 -36.50
C LEU A 91 16.04 -0.09 -37.85
N ASN A 92 15.23 0.92 -38.21
CA ASN A 92 14.37 0.95 -39.41
C ASN A 92 13.31 -0.17 -39.49
N GLY A 93 12.96 -0.78 -38.37
CA GLY A 93 11.81 -1.69 -38.25
C GLY A 93 10.52 -0.95 -37.86
N GLU A 94 9.38 -1.54 -38.20
CA GLU A 94 8.06 -1.03 -37.81
C GLU A 94 7.78 -1.35 -36.33
N TYR A 95 7.01 -0.47 -35.66
CA TYR A 95 6.48 -0.74 -34.33
C TYR A 95 5.13 -1.44 -34.40
N THR A 96 4.82 -2.23 -33.38
CA THR A 96 3.53 -2.88 -33.21
C THR A 96 2.67 -2.08 -32.22
N PHE A 97 1.57 -1.49 -32.68
CA PHE A 97 0.65 -0.71 -31.83
C PHE A 97 -0.30 -1.60 -31.02
N SER A 98 -0.61 -2.79 -31.54
CA SER A 98 -1.54 -3.73 -30.91
C SER A 98 -0.88 -4.91 -30.20
N ASP A 99 0.39 -4.77 -29.79
CA ASP A 99 1.18 -5.87 -29.23
C ASP A 99 0.53 -6.41 -27.96
N GLY A 100 -0.01 -7.63 -28.02
CA GLY A 100 -0.59 -8.30 -26.87
C GLY A 100 -2.07 -8.05 -26.62
N VAL A 101 -2.77 -7.23 -27.43
CA VAL A 101 -4.20 -6.92 -27.23
C VAL A 101 -5.09 -7.41 -28.39
N GLY A 102 -6.19 -8.09 -28.03
CA GLY A 102 -7.22 -8.55 -28.94
C GLY A 102 -8.62 -8.13 -28.46
N MET A 103 -9.67 -8.70 -29.05
CA MET A 103 -11.06 -8.32 -28.76
C MET A 103 -11.91 -9.51 -28.30
N ILE A 104 -12.86 -9.24 -27.42
CA ILE A 104 -13.90 -10.18 -26.99
C ILE A 104 -15.28 -9.52 -27.13
N SER A 105 -16.25 -10.27 -27.64
CA SER A 105 -17.64 -9.80 -27.75
C SER A 105 -18.25 -9.52 -26.37
N LYS A 106 -19.13 -8.53 -26.27
CA LYS A 106 -19.77 -8.13 -25.02
C LYS A 106 -20.65 -9.24 -24.44
N ASN A 107 -21.36 -9.98 -25.29
CA ASN A 107 -22.16 -11.14 -24.86
C ASN A 107 -21.28 -12.24 -24.25
N PHE A 108 -20.19 -12.61 -24.93
CA PHE A 108 -19.28 -13.64 -24.42
C PHE A 108 -18.55 -13.20 -23.14
N ALA A 109 -18.10 -11.94 -23.08
CA ALA A 109 -17.55 -11.34 -21.87
C ALA A 109 -18.53 -11.42 -20.68
N GLY A 110 -19.82 -11.20 -20.92
CA GLY A 110 -20.88 -11.37 -19.90
C GLY A 110 -21.10 -12.82 -19.45
N GLN A 111 -20.78 -13.81 -20.28
CA GLN A 111 -20.78 -15.22 -19.88
C GLN A 111 -19.57 -15.53 -18.98
N VAL A 112 -18.37 -15.08 -19.40
CA VAL A 112 -17.14 -15.22 -18.63
C VAL A 112 -17.26 -14.54 -17.26
N ALA A 113 -17.81 -13.33 -17.20
CA ALA A 113 -18.01 -12.61 -15.95
C ALA A 113 -18.94 -13.33 -14.96
N ARG A 114 -20.01 -13.97 -15.46
CA ARG A 114 -20.93 -14.77 -14.64
C ARG A 114 -20.26 -16.00 -14.05
N ASP A 115 -19.48 -16.71 -14.86
CA ASP A 115 -18.69 -17.88 -14.42
C ASP A 115 -17.63 -17.49 -13.38
N MET A 116 -16.98 -16.35 -13.61
CA MET A 116 -16.02 -15.78 -12.66
C MET A 116 -16.67 -15.27 -11.36
N LYS A 117 -18.00 -15.31 -11.24
CA LYS A 117 -18.81 -14.81 -10.11
C LYS A 117 -18.66 -13.30 -9.89
N LEU A 118 -18.46 -12.54 -10.97
CA LEU A 118 -18.32 -11.08 -10.95
C LEU A 118 -19.68 -10.34 -10.87
N ARG A 119 -20.72 -11.00 -10.36
CA ARG A 119 -22.07 -10.46 -10.17
C ARG A 119 -22.66 -9.93 -11.50
N GLN A 120 -23.11 -8.67 -11.53
CA GLN A 120 -23.64 -7.96 -12.71
C GLN A 120 -22.57 -7.12 -13.43
N CYS A 121 -21.30 -7.20 -13.00
CA CYS A 121 -20.21 -6.46 -13.59
C CYS A 121 -19.68 -7.20 -14.83
N VAL A 122 -19.59 -6.52 -15.96
CA VAL A 122 -18.82 -6.98 -17.13
C VAL A 122 -17.59 -6.09 -17.23
N PRO A 123 -16.39 -6.59 -16.87
CA PRO A 123 -15.14 -5.86 -17.04
C PRO A 123 -14.90 -5.44 -18.49
N SER A 124 -14.23 -4.31 -18.69
CA SER A 124 -13.88 -3.76 -20.00
C SER A 124 -12.77 -4.54 -20.69
N CYS A 125 -11.92 -5.24 -19.94
CA CYS A 125 -10.94 -6.17 -20.50
C CYS A 125 -10.58 -7.31 -19.55
N PHE A 126 -10.03 -8.39 -20.12
CA PHE A 126 -9.55 -9.57 -19.41
C PHE A 126 -8.13 -9.89 -19.85
N GLN A 127 -7.21 -10.03 -18.89
CA GLN A 127 -5.92 -10.66 -19.15
C GLN A 127 -6.12 -12.18 -19.13
N PHE A 128 -5.71 -12.85 -20.20
CA PHE A 128 -6.01 -14.26 -20.41
C PHE A 128 -4.78 -15.12 -20.66
N ARG A 129 -4.97 -16.43 -20.46
CA ARG A 129 -4.14 -17.50 -21.01
C ARG A 129 -5.06 -18.44 -21.78
N PHE A 130 -4.65 -18.77 -22.99
CA PHE A 130 -5.39 -19.69 -23.82
C PHE A 130 -4.42 -20.52 -24.65
N ARG A 131 -4.16 -21.75 -24.21
CA ARG A 131 -3.22 -22.65 -24.87
C ARG A 131 -1.83 -21.98 -24.96
N GLY A 132 -1.28 -21.85 -26.17
CA GLY A 132 -0.04 -21.10 -26.40
C GLY A 132 -0.23 -19.61 -26.66
N MET A 133 -1.42 -19.05 -26.40
CA MET A 133 -1.73 -17.62 -26.55
C MET A 133 -1.78 -16.92 -25.18
N LYS A 134 -1.31 -15.68 -25.15
CA LYS A 134 -1.45 -14.77 -24.01
C LYS A 134 -1.67 -13.34 -24.43
N GLY A 135 -2.32 -12.56 -23.57
CA GLY A 135 -2.46 -11.13 -23.72
C GLY A 135 -3.68 -10.60 -22.99
N VAL A 136 -4.22 -9.49 -23.50
CA VAL A 136 -5.47 -8.86 -23.06
C VAL A 136 -6.53 -9.01 -24.15
N LEU A 137 -7.78 -9.26 -23.74
CA LEU A 137 -8.96 -9.16 -24.59
C LEU A 137 -9.81 -7.98 -24.13
N ALA A 138 -9.92 -6.96 -24.98
CA ALA A 138 -10.75 -5.79 -24.80
C ALA A 138 -12.20 -6.07 -25.23
N VAL A 139 -13.19 -5.68 -24.42
CA VAL A 139 -14.60 -5.87 -24.76
C VAL A 139 -14.98 -4.95 -25.90
N ASN A 140 -15.35 -5.51 -27.05
CA ASN A 140 -15.78 -4.75 -28.22
C ASN A 140 -17.24 -5.12 -28.58
N PRO A 141 -18.22 -4.23 -28.33
CA PRO A 141 -19.62 -4.47 -28.68
C PRO A 141 -19.88 -4.67 -30.18
N MET A 142 -19.03 -4.11 -31.06
CA MET A 142 -19.16 -4.21 -32.51
C MET A 142 -19.11 -5.67 -33.00
N LEU A 143 -18.42 -6.56 -32.28
CA LEU A 143 -18.40 -7.99 -32.61
C LEU A 143 -19.80 -8.64 -32.50
N ASP A 144 -20.59 -8.24 -31.49
CA ASP A 144 -21.97 -8.72 -31.35
C ASP A 144 -22.87 -8.13 -32.44
N GLU A 145 -22.68 -6.86 -32.79
CA GLU A 145 -23.44 -6.19 -33.87
C GLU A 145 -23.18 -6.84 -35.24
N ILE A 146 -21.92 -7.15 -35.56
CA ILE A 146 -21.54 -7.86 -36.79
C ILE A 146 -22.16 -9.27 -36.81
N ALA A 147 -22.11 -9.98 -35.68
CA ALA A 147 -22.69 -11.31 -35.56
C ALA A 147 -24.21 -11.28 -35.77
N LEU A 148 -24.90 -10.32 -35.16
CA LEU A 148 -26.35 -10.10 -35.32
C LEU A 148 -26.70 -9.75 -36.78
N TRP A 149 -25.98 -8.81 -37.38
CA TRP A 149 -26.18 -8.42 -38.77
C TRP A 149 -26.02 -9.62 -39.73
N ALA A 150 -25.02 -10.48 -39.50
CA ALA A 150 -24.82 -11.68 -40.32
C ALA A 150 -25.97 -12.68 -40.18
N VAL A 151 -26.49 -12.87 -38.96
CA VAL A 151 -27.66 -13.74 -38.71
C VAL A 151 -28.91 -13.18 -39.40
N GLU A 152 -29.17 -11.88 -39.27
CA GLU A 152 -30.33 -11.21 -39.87
C GLU A 152 -30.33 -11.31 -41.41
N ASN A 153 -29.15 -11.26 -42.02
CA ASN A 153 -29.00 -11.37 -43.48
C ASN A 153 -28.85 -12.82 -43.97
N GLY A 154 -29.05 -13.82 -43.10
CA GLY A 154 -28.95 -15.24 -43.46
C GLY A 154 -27.53 -15.68 -43.84
N ILE A 155 -26.50 -14.89 -43.51
CA ILE A 155 -25.10 -15.15 -43.80
C ILE A 155 -24.54 -16.08 -42.70
N THR A 156 -24.97 -17.34 -42.73
CA THR A 156 -24.50 -18.39 -41.82
C THR A 156 -23.24 -19.09 -42.34
N SER A 157 -22.84 -18.80 -43.60
CA SER A 157 -21.79 -19.53 -44.32
C SER A 157 -20.57 -18.64 -44.65
N ARG A 158 -19.42 -19.16 -44.23
CA ARG A 158 -17.99 -18.81 -44.45
C ARG A 158 -17.67 -17.68 -45.46
N PRO A 159 -16.84 -16.68 -45.07
CA PRO A 159 -16.07 -15.92 -46.06
C PRO A 159 -15.14 -16.86 -46.84
N ASN A 160 -14.77 -16.45 -48.05
CA ASN A 160 -13.97 -17.21 -49.01
C ASN A 160 -12.70 -17.85 -48.36
N LYS A 161 -12.45 -19.14 -48.61
CA LYS A 161 -11.40 -19.99 -47.97
C LYS A 161 -10.00 -19.38 -47.97
N ASN A 162 -9.72 -18.47 -48.90
CA ASN A 162 -8.38 -17.95 -49.16
C ASN A 162 -8.02 -16.70 -48.34
N MET A 163 -8.97 -16.05 -47.65
CA MET A 163 -8.71 -14.75 -46.99
C MET A 163 -8.93 -14.75 -45.47
N PHE A 164 -9.87 -15.56 -44.94
CA PHE A 164 -10.21 -15.57 -43.51
C PHE A 164 -10.29 -16.96 -42.86
N GLY A 165 -9.85 -18.03 -43.54
CA GLY A 165 -9.87 -19.40 -43.00
C GLY A 165 -11.27 -19.98 -42.74
N ASN A 166 -11.36 -21.05 -41.92
CA ASN A 166 -12.62 -21.72 -41.55
C ASN A 166 -13.43 -20.95 -40.47
N CYS A 167 -13.61 -19.65 -40.62
CA CYS A 167 -14.22 -18.80 -39.59
C CYS A 167 -15.72 -18.56 -39.84
N SER A 168 -16.52 -18.55 -38.76
CA SER A 168 -17.95 -18.17 -38.79
C SER A 168 -18.07 -16.64 -38.67
N TRP A 169 -19.20 -16.07 -39.11
CA TRP A 169 -19.54 -14.68 -38.80
C TRP A 169 -19.93 -14.47 -37.32
N LEU A 170 -20.12 -15.57 -36.58
CA LEU A 170 -20.39 -15.59 -35.13
C LEU A 170 -19.08 -15.58 -34.32
N VAL A 171 -18.22 -14.59 -34.55
CA VAL A 171 -16.93 -14.48 -33.86
C VAL A 171 -17.15 -13.93 -32.45
N LYS A 172 -16.80 -14.73 -31.44
CA LYS A 172 -16.81 -14.34 -30.02
C LYS A 172 -15.52 -13.65 -29.59
N MET A 173 -14.38 -13.98 -30.23
CA MET A 173 -13.05 -13.46 -29.88
C MET A 173 -12.17 -13.25 -31.12
N VAL A 174 -11.35 -12.21 -31.08
CA VAL A 174 -10.35 -11.88 -32.10
C VAL A 174 -9.00 -11.79 -31.41
N PHE A 175 -8.08 -12.69 -31.76
CA PHE A 175 -6.70 -12.64 -31.31
C PHE A 175 -5.82 -11.96 -32.35
N ARG A 176 -4.65 -11.49 -31.95
CA ARG A 176 -3.62 -10.96 -32.86
C ARG A 176 -2.39 -11.85 -32.94
N ASP A 177 -1.60 -11.71 -34.01
CA ASP A 177 -0.38 -12.50 -34.22
C ASP A 177 0.59 -12.39 -33.04
N SER A 178 0.76 -11.18 -32.50
CA SER A 178 1.54 -10.91 -31.29
C SER A 178 1.10 -11.75 -30.09
N GLN A 179 -0.18 -12.11 -29.96
CA GLN A 179 -0.68 -12.90 -28.83
C GLN A 179 -0.34 -14.39 -28.94
N VAL A 180 0.00 -14.90 -30.13
CA VAL A 180 0.32 -16.30 -30.39
C VAL A 180 1.79 -16.57 -30.10
N LYS A 181 2.08 -17.36 -29.06
CA LYS A 181 3.46 -17.57 -28.60
C LYS A 181 4.03 -18.94 -28.97
N PHE A 182 3.19 -19.99 -29.01
CA PHE A 182 3.55 -21.33 -29.47
C PHE A 182 2.31 -22.14 -29.87
N SER A 183 2.52 -23.24 -30.60
CA SER A 183 1.44 -24.11 -31.08
C SER A 183 1.16 -25.26 -30.11
N THR A 184 -0.08 -25.72 -30.07
CA THR A 184 -0.55 -26.81 -29.17
C THR A 184 -1.56 -27.69 -29.88
N VAL A 185 -1.84 -28.88 -29.34
CA VAL A 185 -2.90 -29.77 -29.85
C VAL A 185 -4.28 -29.14 -29.64
N ARG A 186 -5.13 -29.19 -30.67
CA ARG A 186 -6.50 -28.63 -30.65
C ARG A 186 -7.48 -29.61 -30.01
N LYS A 187 -8.43 -29.09 -29.22
CA LYS A 187 -9.58 -29.86 -28.73
C LYS A 187 -10.85 -29.40 -29.43
N GLU A 188 -11.89 -30.24 -29.45
CA GLU A 188 -13.19 -29.89 -30.07
C GLU A 188 -13.90 -28.75 -29.33
N LYS A 189 -13.84 -28.78 -27.99
CA LYS A 189 -14.30 -27.71 -27.10
C LYS A 189 -13.13 -27.17 -26.31
N GLU A 190 -12.96 -25.86 -26.34
CA GLU A 190 -11.85 -25.19 -25.67
C GLU A 190 -12.38 -24.19 -24.63
N THR A 191 -11.58 -23.92 -23.61
CA THR A 191 -11.88 -22.98 -22.51
C THR A 191 -10.75 -21.97 -22.39
N ILE A 192 -11.08 -20.76 -21.95
CA ILE A 192 -10.11 -19.70 -21.68
C ILE A 192 -9.79 -19.64 -20.19
N GLU A 193 -8.58 -19.27 -19.84
CA GLU A 193 -8.17 -19.03 -18.46
C GLU A 193 -8.00 -17.53 -18.24
N ILE A 194 -8.51 -17.02 -17.12
CA ILE A 194 -8.45 -15.61 -16.76
C ILE A 194 -7.40 -15.42 -15.67
N VAL A 195 -6.49 -14.48 -15.91
CA VAL A 195 -5.44 -14.09 -14.96
C VAL A 195 -5.89 -12.88 -14.14
N LYS A 196 -6.32 -11.82 -14.84
CA LYS A 196 -6.79 -10.56 -14.27
C LYS A 196 -7.90 -9.97 -15.13
N TYR A 197 -8.61 -8.99 -14.60
CA TYR A 197 -9.64 -8.23 -15.32
C TYR A 197 -9.62 -6.77 -14.86
N SER A 198 -10.11 -5.85 -15.71
CA SER A 198 -10.16 -4.43 -15.38
C SER A 198 -11.03 -4.17 -14.13
N THR A 199 -10.49 -3.47 -13.14
CA THR A 199 -11.21 -3.07 -11.92
C THR A 199 -10.74 -1.71 -11.40
N PRO A 200 -11.59 -0.96 -10.68
CA PRO A 200 -11.17 0.29 -10.05
C PRO A 200 -10.01 0.08 -9.07
N SER A 201 -8.84 0.62 -9.40
CA SER A 201 -7.59 0.37 -8.65
C SER A 201 -6.87 1.67 -8.30
N THR A 202 -6.47 1.81 -7.04
CA THR A 202 -5.71 2.96 -6.54
C THR A 202 -4.28 2.93 -7.06
N VAL A 203 -3.72 4.10 -7.33
CA VAL A 203 -2.32 4.26 -7.73
C VAL A 203 -1.50 4.84 -6.58
N ALA A 204 -0.23 4.46 -6.51
CA ALA A 204 0.72 5.01 -5.56
C ALA A 204 2.03 5.38 -6.25
N LEU A 205 2.67 6.44 -5.77
CA LEU A 205 4.05 6.77 -6.11
C LEU A 205 4.98 5.69 -5.57
N ASN A 206 6.14 5.50 -6.19
CA ASN A 206 7.20 4.60 -5.72
C ASN A 206 8.56 5.29 -5.81
N LYS A 207 9.58 4.69 -5.17
CA LYS A 207 10.96 5.21 -5.13
C LYS A 207 11.50 5.64 -6.51
N PRO A 208 11.51 4.78 -7.55
CA PRO A 208 11.97 5.18 -8.88
C PRO A 208 11.18 6.34 -9.48
N PHE A 209 9.85 6.31 -9.34
CA PHE A 209 8.99 7.35 -9.91
C PHE A 209 9.18 8.70 -9.20
N ILE A 210 9.30 8.72 -7.88
CA ILE A 210 9.62 9.94 -7.11
C ILE A 210 10.99 10.49 -7.51
N CYS A 211 11.99 9.63 -7.75
CA CYS A 211 13.31 10.02 -8.24
C CYS A 211 13.22 10.75 -9.59
N ILE A 212 12.40 10.23 -10.51
CA ILE A 212 12.14 10.89 -11.80
C ILE A 212 11.43 12.23 -11.60
N LEU A 213 10.35 12.27 -10.82
CA LEU A 213 9.56 13.49 -10.59
C LEU A 213 10.40 14.60 -9.94
N ASP A 214 11.19 14.29 -8.93
CA ASP A 214 12.09 15.23 -8.25
C ASP A 214 13.06 15.89 -9.24
N GLN A 215 13.75 15.08 -10.04
CA GLN A 215 14.84 15.55 -10.88
C GLN A 215 14.38 16.13 -12.23
N VAL A 216 13.33 15.57 -12.83
CA VAL A 216 12.77 16.08 -14.08
C VAL A 216 12.06 17.41 -13.84
N SER A 217 11.29 17.54 -12.75
CA SER A 217 10.67 18.82 -12.39
C SER A 217 11.73 19.92 -12.17
N GLN A 218 12.85 19.60 -11.51
CA GLN A 218 13.99 20.51 -11.32
C GLN A 218 14.58 20.99 -12.65
N LYS A 219 14.66 20.10 -13.66
CA LYS A 219 15.14 20.43 -15.00
C LYS A 219 14.16 21.31 -15.79
N GLN A 220 12.86 21.20 -15.54
CA GLN A 220 11.83 21.90 -16.30
C GLN A 220 11.68 23.35 -15.88
N SER A 221 11.40 23.60 -14.60
CA SER A 221 11.27 24.94 -14.01
C SER A 221 11.35 24.88 -12.48
N PRO A 222 11.87 25.92 -11.80
CA PRO A 222 11.82 26.00 -10.33
C PRO A 222 10.40 25.92 -9.77
N GLU A 223 9.43 26.52 -10.46
CA GLU A 223 8.02 26.53 -10.06
C GLU A 223 7.42 25.12 -10.13
N CYS A 224 7.68 24.37 -11.21
CA CYS A 224 7.28 22.96 -11.34
C CYS A 224 7.92 22.11 -10.24
N HIS A 225 9.22 22.31 -9.99
CA HIS A 225 9.93 21.59 -8.95
C HIS A 225 9.34 21.80 -7.55
N VAL A 226 9.10 23.06 -7.17
CA VAL A 226 8.48 23.38 -5.89
C VAL A 226 7.07 22.79 -5.82
N ARG A 227 6.26 22.89 -6.87
CA ARG A 227 4.90 22.34 -6.93
C ARG A 227 4.88 20.82 -6.73
N VAL A 228 5.65 20.08 -7.54
CA VAL A 228 5.68 18.61 -7.52
C VAL A 228 6.28 18.07 -6.21
N THR A 229 7.42 18.59 -5.78
CA THR A 229 8.06 18.14 -4.53
C THR A 229 7.18 18.43 -3.31
N ASN A 230 6.52 19.60 -3.27
CA ASN A 230 5.58 19.94 -2.22
C ASN A 230 4.41 18.97 -2.16
N ARG A 231 3.85 18.58 -3.31
CA ARG A 231 2.74 17.65 -3.38
C ARG A 231 3.13 16.23 -2.95
N ILE A 232 4.33 15.77 -3.32
CA ILE A 232 4.83 14.46 -2.87
C ILE A 232 5.04 14.43 -1.36
N GLU A 233 5.62 15.48 -0.78
CA GLU A 233 5.76 15.59 0.68
C GLU A 233 4.40 15.64 1.39
N GLU A 234 3.43 16.37 0.83
CA GLU A 234 2.06 16.44 1.36
C GLU A 234 1.42 15.06 1.38
N LEU A 235 1.52 14.28 0.29
CA LEU A 235 1.02 12.90 0.25
C LEU A 235 1.69 12.01 1.31
N ALA A 236 3.00 12.17 1.54
CA ALA A 236 3.70 11.43 2.57
C ALA A 236 3.22 11.80 4.00
N GLU A 237 2.99 13.09 4.26
CA GLU A 237 2.50 13.58 5.55
C GLU A 237 1.03 13.20 5.80
N GLU A 238 0.16 13.29 4.78
CA GLU A 238 -1.25 12.88 4.86
C GLU A 238 -1.38 11.42 5.32
N GLN A 239 -0.48 10.55 4.87
CA GLN A 239 -0.44 9.15 5.32
C GLN A 239 -0.06 9.02 6.80
N LEU A 240 1.05 9.64 7.21
CA LEU A 240 1.50 9.60 8.61
C LEU A 240 0.45 10.19 9.55
N ARG A 241 -0.14 11.33 9.17
CA ARG A 241 -1.22 11.97 9.92
C ARG A 241 -2.47 11.09 9.96
N GLY A 242 -2.80 10.39 8.88
CA GLY A 242 -3.91 9.42 8.84
C GLY A 242 -3.75 8.32 9.89
N TYR A 243 -2.53 7.79 10.06
CA TYR A 243 -2.23 6.81 11.11
C TYR A 243 -2.32 7.43 12.51
N ALA A 244 -1.75 8.62 12.71
CA ALA A 244 -1.85 9.32 14.00
C ALA A 244 -3.31 9.60 14.40
N ARG A 245 -4.12 10.10 13.46
CA ARG A 245 -5.55 10.36 13.68
C ARG A 245 -6.33 9.10 14.01
N SER A 246 -5.95 7.94 13.43
CA SER A 246 -6.58 6.67 13.77
C SER A 246 -6.33 6.21 15.21
N LEU A 247 -5.27 6.70 15.85
CA LEU A 247 -4.95 6.42 17.25
C LEU A 247 -5.54 7.45 18.23
N LEU A 248 -5.84 8.67 17.76
CA LEU A 248 -6.40 9.75 18.57
C LEU A 248 -7.95 9.82 18.51
N TYR A 249 -8.55 9.60 17.34
CA TYR A 249 -9.97 9.81 17.11
C TYR A 249 -10.72 8.49 16.92
N GLU A 250 -11.74 8.28 17.76
CA GLU A 250 -12.57 7.07 17.80
C GLU A 250 -13.25 6.74 16.45
N GLU A 251 -13.75 7.75 15.73
CA GLU A 251 -14.38 7.53 14.43
C GLU A 251 -13.39 7.00 13.38
N THR A 252 -12.19 7.59 13.33
CA THR A 252 -11.14 7.16 12.41
C THR A 252 -10.60 5.79 12.79
N CYS A 253 -10.41 5.53 14.09
CA CYS A 253 -10.08 4.21 14.65
C CYS A 253 -11.05 3.14 14.15
N ARG A 254 -12.36 3.37 14.31
CA ARG A 254 -13.42 2.44 13.88
C ARG A 254 -13.42 2.20 12.38
N ASN A 255 -13.23 3.23 11.58
CA ASN A 255 -13.16 3.10 10.13
C ASN A 255 -11.94 2.25 9.71
N LYS A 256 -10.79 2.45 10.35
CA LYS A 256 -9.59 1.64 10.11
C LYS A 256 -9.75 0.18 10.56
N LEU A 257 -10.38 -0.06 11.71
CA LEU A 257 -10.68 -1.43 12.17
C LEU A 257 -11.63 -2.18 11.22
N LYS A 258 -12.52 -1.48 10.50
CA LYS A 258 -13.39 -2.09 9.48
C LYS A 258 -12.65 -2.51 8.20
N GLU A 259 -11.48 -1.93 7.94
CA GLU A 259 -10.59 -2.29 6.81
C GLU A 259 -9.81 -3.58 7.10
N LEU A 260 -9.64 -3.96 8.37
CA LEU A 260 -8.97 -5.19 8.79
C LEU A 260 -9.84 -6.44 8.55
N PRO A 261 -9.27 -7.66 8.56
CA PRO A 261 -10.03 -8.90 8.46
C PRO A 261 -11.20 -8.93 9.48
N GLN A 262 -12.44 -8.99 8.97
CA GLN A 262 -13.67 -8.80 9.77
C GLN A 262 -14.03 -10.03 10.62
N ARG A 263 -13.18 -10.39 11.58
CA ARG A 263 -13.45 -11.48 12.54
C ARG A 263 -14.36 -11.02 13.69
N ILE A 264 -14.36 -9.72 13.97
CA ILE A 264 -15.19 -9.04 14.97
C ILE A 264 -16.00 -7.95 14.26
N CYS A 265 -17.33 -7.95 14.45
CA CYS A 265 -18.18 -6.94 13.85
C CYS A 265 -18.13 -5.63 14.65
N ILE A 266 -17.32 -4.67 14.20
CA ILE A 266 -17.14 -3.36 14.86
C ILE A 266 -18.46 -2.58 15.01
N ASN A 267 -19.42 -2.78 14.10
CA ASN A 267 -20.73 -2.13 14.16
C ASN A 267 -21.57 -2.59 15.36
N LEU A 268 -21.31 -3.77 15.92
CA LEU A 268 -21.99 -4.30 17.12
C LEU A 268 -21.36 -3.80 18.44
N LEU A 269 -20.26 -3.05 18.37
CA LEU A 269 -19.60 -2.43 19.52
C LEU A 269 -19.73 -0.89 19.47
N PRO A 270 -20.95 -0.32 19.43
CA PRO A 270 -21.11 1.11 19.19
C PRO A 270 -20.72 1.97 20.41
N LYS A 271 -20.36 3.23 20.14
CA LYS A 271 -19.97 4.20 21.16
C LYS A 271 -21.07 4.44 22.21
N TRP A 272 -22.33 4.51 21.80
CA TRP A 272 -23.45 4.69 22.74
C TRP A 272 -23.67 3.49 23.68
N ALA A 273 -23.14 2.30 23.35
CA ALA A 273 -23.11 1.15 24.26
C ALA A 273 -21.88 1.18 25.20
N GLY A 274 -21.12 2.28 25.18
CA GLY A 274 -19.98 2.58 26.02
C GLY A 274 -18.65 2.01 25.56
N PHE A 275 -18.55 1.48 24.33
CA PHE A 275 -17.28 0.98 23.80
C PHE A 275 -16.43 2.11 23.20
N ASP A 276 -15.30 2.38 23.83
CA ASP A 276 -14.25 3.27 23.32
C ASP A 276 -13.09 2.41 22.78
N LEU A 277 -13.09 2.15 21.48
CA LEU A 277 -12.14 1.23 20.85
C LEU A 277 -10.72 1.83 20.72
N SER A 278 -10.60 3.15 20.75
CA SER A 278 -9.31 3.86 20.71
C SER A 278 -8.47 3.69 21.97
N THR A 279 -9.12 3.44 23.12
CA THR A 279 -8.48 3.26 24.43
C THR A 279 -8.44 1.80 24.86
N GLU A 280 -9.34 0.96 24.33
CA GLU A 280 -9.36 -0.47 24.61
C GLU A 280 -8.04 -1.15 24.14
N PRO A 281 -7.29 -1.82 25.05
CA PRO A 281 -5.95 -2.36 24.77
C PRO A 281 -5.85 -3.28 23.54
N PHE A 282 -6.81 -4.19 23.34
CA PHE A 282 -6.76 -5.10 22.19
C PHE A 282 -6.96 -4.35 20.87
N PHE A 283 -8.03 -3.56 20.72
CA PHE A 283 -8.28 -2.79 19.50
C PHE A 283 -7.19 -1.74 19.22
N ARG A 284 -6.71 -1.06 20.26
CA ARG A 284 -5.58 -0.13 20.15
C ARG A 284 -4.32 -0.84 19.66
N SER A 285 -4.04 -2.05 20.15
CA SER A 285 -2.88 -2.84 19.67
C SER A 285 -2.98 -3.19 18.18
N LEU A 286 -4.18 -3.45 17.65
CA LEU A 286 -4.40 -3.70 16.22
C LEU A 286 -4.10 -2.46 15.37
N VAL A 287 -4.60 -1.29 15.81
CA VAL A 287 -4.33 -0.02 15.11
C VAL A 287 -2.86 0.36 15.21
N LYS A 288 -2.20 0.12 16.34
CA LYS A 288 -0.75 0.31 16.49
C LYS A 288 0.05 -0.62 15.56
N ALA A 289 -0.30 -1.90 15.48
CA ALA A 289 0.35 -2.85 14.58
C ALA A 289 0.17 -2.44 13.10
N MET A 290 -1.03 -1.97 12.75
CA MET A 290 -1.31 -1.38 11.43
C MET A 290 -0.42 -0.16 11.16
N ALA A 291 -0.35 0.79 12.10
CA ALA A 291 0.49 1.99 11.98
C ALA A 291 1.98 1.62 11.80
N ASN A 292 2.50 0.71 12.62
CA ASN A 292 3.87 0.19 12.52
C ASN A 292 4.15 -0.41 11.14
N TYR A 293 3.26 -1.31 10.69
CA TYR A 293 3.39 -1.96 9.39
C TYR A 293 3.50 -0.95 8.26
N TYR A 294 2.64 0.07 8.26
CA TYR A 294 2.70 1.10 7.22
C TYR A 294 3.91 2.01 7.37
N ILE A 295 4.32 2.42 8.58
CA ILE A 295 5.53 3.22 8.79
C ILE A 295 6.76 2.49 8.25
N VAL A 296 6.96 1.22 8.64
CA VAL A 296 8.08 0.40 8.17
C VAL A 296 8.00 0.15 6.65
N LYS A 297 6.79 -0.11 6.12
CA LYS A 297 6.58 -0.24 4.67
C LYS A 297 6.92 1.05 3.94
N GLN A 298 6.58 2.22 4.49
CA GLN A 298 6.92 3.51 3.91
C GLN A 298 8.43 3.78 3.98
N MET A 299 9.13 3.38 5.04
CA MET A 299 10.60 3.46 5.07
C MET A 299 11.24 2.58 3.99
N ARG A 300 10.79 1.31 3.87
CA ARG A 300 11.36 0.33 2.93
C ARG A 300 11.03 0.67 1.48
N LYS A 301 9.78 1.00 1.16
CA LYS A 301 9.27 1.17 -0.23
C LYS A 301 9.00 2.63 -0.65
N GLN A 302 8.83 3.56 0.30
CA GLN A 302 8.38 4.95 0.08
C GLN A 302 7.28 5.04 -0.98
N GLN A 303 6.17 4.36 -0.68
CA GLN A 303 5.06 4.17 -1.59
C GLN A 303 3.85 5.00 -1.16
N PHE A 304 3.68 6.20 -1.71
CA PHE A 304 2.63 7.12 -1.29
C PHE A 304 1.40 7.02 -2.19
N PRO A 305 0.24 6.58 -1.67
CA PRO A 305 -0.98 6.49 -2.47
C PRO A 305 -1.45 7.88 -2.89
N ILE A 306 -1.86 8.00 -4.15
CA ILE A 306 -2.48 9.23 -4.66
C ILE A 306 -4.00 9.13 -4.38
N PRO A 307 -4.65 10.24 -3.99
CA PRO A 307 -6.09 10.27 -3.79
C PRO A 307 -6.86 9.65 -4.94
N ALA A 308 -7.86 8.85 -4.62
CA ALA A 308 -8.60 8.08 -5.62
C ALA A 308 -9.31 8.98 -6.64
N ASN A 309 -9.64 10.22 -6.32
CA ASN A 309 -10.23 11.16 -7.28
C ASN A 309 -9.21 11.83 -8.23
N LYS A 310 -7.91 11.54 -8.08
CA LYS A 310 -6.80 12.18 -8.81
C LYS A 310 -5.85 11.20 -9.52
N GLY A 311 -6.03 9.89 -9.33
CA GLY A 311 -5.23 8.88 -10.01
C GLY A 311 -5.75 7.45 -9.88
N ARG A 312 -5.40 6.61 -10.86
CA ARG A 312 -5.78 5.19 -10.97
C ARG A 312 -4.67 4.36 -11.59
N THR A 313 -4.61 3.09 -11.22
CA THR A 313 -3.86 2.08 -11.97
C THR A 313 -4.83 1.39 -12.93
N MET A 314 -4.49 1.31 -14.22
CA MET A 314 -5.40 0.83 -15.26
C MET A 314 -4.68 -0.09 -16.24
N LEU A 315 -5.37 -1.09 -16.77
CA LEU A 315 -4.87 -1.91 -17.88
C LEU A 315 -4.90 -1.09 -19.18
N GLY A 316 -3.89 -1.30 -20.03
CA GLY A 316 -3.83 -0.70 -21.36
C GLY A 316 -4.65 -1.49 -22.39
N VAL A 317 -5.37 -0.77 -23.25
CA VAL A 317 -6.03 -1.31 -24.45
C VAL A 317 -5.81 -0.37 -25.64
N ILE A 318 -6.13 -0.83 -26.84
CA ILE A 318 -6.00 -0.05 -28.08
C ILE A 318 -7.35 0.49 -28.53
N ASP A 319 -7.34 1.66 -29.17
CA ASP A 319 -8.48 2.21 -29.90
C ASP A 319 -8.61 1.57 -31.28
N ASP A 320 -9.43 0.51 -31.37
CA ASP A 320 -9.77 -0.13 -32.65
C ASP A 320 -10.65 0.77 -33.57
N THR A 321 -11.18 1.91 -33.09
CA THR A 321 -11.97 2.85 -33.91
C THR A 321 -11.09 3.79 -34.74
N GLY A 322 -9.84 4.03 -34.31
CA GLY A 322 -8.88 4.90 -34.99
C GLY A 322 -9.16 6.40 -34.85
N GLN A 323 -9.93 6.80 -33.85
CA GLN A 323 -10.31 8.20 -33.61
C GLN A 323 -9.27 8.96 -32.78
N LEU A 324 -8.60 8.28 -31.84
CA LEU A 324 -7.54 8.88 -31.04
C LEU A 324 -6.33 9.27 -31.89
N GLN A 325 -5.89 10.52 -31.76
CA GLN A 325 -4.68 11.01 -32.39
C GLN A 325 -3.44 10.77 -31.50
N TYR A 326 -2.27 10.77 -32.11
CA TYR A 326 -1.01 10.69 -31.37
C TYR A 326 -0.88 11.85 -30.35
N GLY A 327 -0.57 11.51 -29.11
CA GLY A 327 -0.54 12.43 -27.95
C GLY A 327 -1.85 12.47 -27.16
N GLN A 328 -2.90 11.78 -27.63
CA GLN A 328 -4.19 11.66 -26.96
C GLN A 328 -4.39 10.28 -26.35
N VAL A 329 -5.19 10.21 -25.29
CA VAL A 329 -5.67 8.97 -24.68
C VAL A 329 -7.15 9.12 -24.33
N PHE A 330 -7.87 8.00 -24.22
CA PHE A 330 -9.21 7.99 -23.63
C PHE A 330 -9.17 7.29 -22.27
N VAL A 331 -9.77 7.94 -21.26
CA VAL A 331 -9.82 7.44 -19.89
C VAL A 331 -11.21 7.71 -19.31
N GLN A 332 -11.88 6.63 -18.89
CA GLN A 332 -13.12 6.68 -18.14
C GLN A 332 -12.97 5.78 -16.91
N TYR A 333 -13.41 6.26 -15.75
CA TYR A 333 -13.23 5.52 -14.49
C TYR A 333 -14.50 5.50 -13.65
N THR A 334 -14.63 4.46 -12.84
CA THR A 334 -15.68 4.35 -11.82
C THR A 334 -15.36 5.29 -10.65
N GLU A 335 -16.31 6.13 -10.24
CA GLU A 335 -16.08 7.14 -9.20
C GLU A 335 -15.72 6.51 -7.86
N ASN A 336 -16.46 5.46 -7.45
CA ASN A 336 -16.22 4.75 -6.21
C ASN A 336 -15.18 3.63 -6.39
N VAL A 337 -13.95 3.87 -5.93
CA VAL A 337 -12.84 2.90 -6.00
C VAL A 337 -13.04 1.64 -5.15
N THR A 338 -13.89 1.69 -4.12
CA THR A 338 -14.19 0.53 -3.26
C THR A 338 -15.10 -0.49 -3.95
N LEU A 339 -15.83 -0.06 -5.00
CA LEU A 339 -16.71 -0.92 -5.78
C LEU A 339 -15.89 -1.73 -6.80
N LYS A 340 -15.28 -2.83 -6.35
CA LYS A 340 -14.41 -3.68 -7.19
C LYS A 340 -15.14 -4.39 -8.34
N CYS A 341 -16.46 -4.57 -8.23
CA CYS A 341 -17.31 -5.11 -9.30
C CYS A 341 -18.45 -4.12 -9.58
N PRO A 342 -18.20 -3.02 -10.31
CA PRO A 342 -19.21 -2.02 -10.60
C PRO A 342 -20.33 -2.57 -11.50
N SER A 343 -21.59 -2.23 -11.20
CA SER A 343 -22.71 -2.55 -12.07
C SER A 343 -22.77 -1.61 -13.28
N SER A 344 -23.72 -1.84 -14.19
CA SER A 344 -23.90 -0.96 -15.35
C SER A 344 -24.37 0.44 -14.96
N GLU A 345 -25.05 0.56 -13.82
CA GLU A 345 -25.59 1.81 -13.26
C GLU A 345 -24.60 2.55 -12.35
N ALA A 346 -23.40 2.00 -12.12
CA ALA A 346 -22.39 2.66 -11.31
C ALA A 346 -22.00 4.02 -11.91
N ALA A 347 -21.79 5.03 -11.07
CA ALA A 347 -21.36 6.35 -11.51
C ALA A 347 -19.97 6.29 -12.16
N ARG A 348 -19.88 6.77 -13.40
CA ARG A 348 -18.65 6.82 -14.21
C ARG A 348 -18.35 8.25 -14.58
N LYS A 349 -17.06 8.57 -14.69
CA LYS A 349 -16.59 9.88 -15.11
C LYS A 349 -15.58 9.73 -16.24
N VAL A 350 -15.84 10.45 -17.33
CA VAL A 350 -14.88 10.62 -18.43
C VAL A 350 -13.89 11.71 -18.05
N LEU A 351 -12.61 11.43 -18.23
CA LEU A 351 -11.54 12.36 -17.94
C LEU A 351 -11.18 13.18 -19.19
N THR A 352 -11.01 14.49 -19.01
CA THR A 352 -10.58 15.40 -20.08
C THR A 352 -9.48 16.31 -19.57
N GLY A 353 -8.50 16.62 -20.42
CA GLY A 353 -7.39 17.52 -20.08
C GLY A 353 -6.05 16.81 -19.93
N LYS A 354 -5.09 17.45 -19.26
CA LYS A 354 -3.73 16.90 -19.13
C LYS A 354 -3.71 15.70 -18.19
N VAL A 355 -3.03 14.64 -18.59
CA VAL A 355 -2.84 13.42 -17.80
C VAL A 355 -1.39 12.97 -17.86
N MET A 356 -0.85 12.52 -16.73
CA MET A 356 0.49 11.95 -16.63
C MET A 356 0.38 10.43 -16.51
N LEU A 357 1.08 9.72 -17.39
CA LEU A 357 1.11 8.26 -17.45
C LEU A 357 2.55 7.75 -17.29
N THR A 358 2.69 6.59 -16.65
CA THR A 358 3.94 5.85 -16.59
C THR A 358 3.65 4.36 -16.34
N LYS A 359 4.62 3.50 -16.66
CA LYS A 359 4.62 2.08 -16.29
C LYS A 359 5.69 1.83 -15.24
N SER A 360 5.35 1.04 -14.22
CA SER A 360 6.34 0.55 -13.26
C SER A 360 6.99 -0.76 -13.76
N PRO A 361 8.32 -0.92 -13.64
CA PRO A 361 9.30 0.04 -13.12
C PRO A 361 9.64 1.14 -14.15
N SER A 362 9.56 2.40 -13.73
CA SER A 362 10.03 3.56 -14.49
C SER A 362 11.45 3.90 -14.04
N VAL A 363 12.41 3.94 -14.98
CA VAL A 363 13.83 4.09 -14.64
C VAL A 363 14.37 5.42 -15.14
N VAL A 364 14.05 5.80 -16.37
CA VAL A 364 14.63 6.98 -17.03
C VAL A 364 13.63 8.14 -17.10
N ALA A 365 14.15 9.35 -17.27
CA ALA A 365 13.33 10.56 -17.33
C ALA A 365 12.22 10.51 -18.40
N GLY A 366 12.48 9.84 -19.52
CA GLY A 366 11.54 9.68 -20.64
C GLY A 366 10.38 8.73 -20.37
N ASP A 367 10.42 7.91 -19.31
CA ASP A 367 9.38 6.91 -19.01
C ASP A 367 8.08 7.52 -18.46
N VAL A 368 8.16 8.76 -18.01
CA VAL A 368 7.00 9.51 -17.52
C VAL A 368 6.53 10.44 -18.62
N ARG A 369 5.32 10.21 -19.10
CA ARG A 369 4.75 10.89 -20.27
C ARG A 369 3.52 11.69 -19.86
N VAL A 370 3.38 12.87 -20.46
CA VAL A 370 2.17 13.70 -20.34
C VAL A 370 1.41 13.64 -21.65
N PHE A 371 0.13 13.24 -21.58
CA PHE A 371 -0.80 13.12 -22.69
C PHE A 371 -2.03 14.00 -22.46
N THR A 372 -2.89 14.09 -23.47
CA THR A 372 -4.19 14.76 -23.36
C THR A 372 -5.32 13.72 -23.36
N ALA A 373 -6.06 13.63 -22.25
CA ALA A 373 -7.29 12.86 -22.20
C ALA A 373 -8.40 13.58 -22.97
N VAL A 374 -9.06 12.86 -23.88
CA VAL A 374 -10.13 13.36 -24.74
C VAL A 374 -11.39 12.50 -24.60
N ASP A 375 -12.55 13.11 -24.77
CA ASP A 375 -13.84 12.43 -24.74
C ASP A 375 -14.25 11.97 -26.15
N ILE A 376 -14.44 10.66 -26.34
CA ILE A 376 -14.89 10.03 -27.58
C ILE A 376 -16.05 9.10 -27.25
N ALA A 377 -17.24 9.41 -27.80
CA ALA A 377 -18.47 8.68 -27.50
C ALA A 377 -18.40 7.18 -27.82
N ASP A 378 -17.74 6.83 -28.93
CA ASP A 378 -17.60 5.42 -29.35
C ASP A 378 -16.74 4.60 -28.37
N LEU A 379 -15.92 5.25 -27.54
CA LEU A 379 -15.08 4.60 -26.53
C LEU A 379 -15.73 4.52 -25.14
N HIS A 380 -16.95 5.03 -24.94
CA HIS A 380 -17.65 5.04 -23.64
C HIS A 380 -17.94 3.64 -23.06
N HIS A 381 -17.85 2.60 -23.90
CA HIS A 381 -17.95 1.23 -23.45
C HIS A 381 -16.73 0.78 -22.62
N PHE A 382 -15.58 1.45 -22.75
CA PHE A 382 -14.41 1.23 -21.93
C PHE A 382 -14.51 1.99 -20.60
N CYS A 383 -14.32 1.28 -19.49
CA CYS A 383 -14.25 1.84 -18.13
C CYS A 383 -13.16 1.14 -17.31
N ASP A 384 -12.43 1.90 -16.49
CA ASP A 384 -11.31 1.44 -15.66
C ASP A 384 -10.17 0.79 -16.47
N VAL A 385 -9.96 1.31 -17.69
CA VAL A 385 -8.86 1.01 -18.61
C VAL A 385 -8.36 2.30 -19.25
N VAL A 386 -7.11 2.31 -19.72
CA VAL A 386 -6.58 3.39 -20.56
C VAL A 386 -6.54 2.95 -22.01
N VAL A 387 -7.10 3.75 -22.90
CA VAL A 387 -7.14 3.46 -24.34
C VAL A 387 -6.09 4.30 -25.07
N PHE A 388 -5.23 3.62 -25.82
CA PHE A 388 -4.15 4.22 -26.61
C PHE A 388 -4.49 4.30 -28.10
N PRO A 389 -3.94 5.29 -28.83
CA PRO A 389 -4.14 5.42 -30.27
C PRO A 389 -3.48 4.28 -31.02
N GLN A 390 -4.11 3.83 -32.11
CA GLN A 390 -3.57 2.79 -33.00
C GLN A 390 -2.63 3.32 -34.09
N HIS A 391 -2.42 4.64 -34.16
CA HIS A 391 -1.59 5.30 -35.17
C HIS A 391 -0.66 6.35 -34.54
N GLY A 392 0.54 6.49 -35.11
CA GLY A 392 1.52 7.48 -34.69
C GLY A 392 2.93 7.15 -35.17
N PRO A 393 3.93 7.97 -34.83
CA PRO A 393 5.34 7.66 -35.08
C PRO A 393 5.88 6.52 -34.20
N ARG A 394 5.32 6.34 -33.00
CA ARG A 394 5.71 5.35 -32.00
C ARG A 394 4.49 5.00 -31.11
N PRO A 395 4.29 3.75 -30.67
CA PRO A 395 3.21 3.43 -29.74
C PRO A 395 3.45 4.09 -28.36
N HIS A 396 2.41 4.67 -27.77
CA HIS A 396 2.51 5.26 -26.42
C HIS A 396 2.92 4.27 -25.32
N PRO A 397 2.46 3.00 -25.33
CA PRO A 397 3.02 1.95 -24.47
C PRO A 397 4.55 1.85 -24.53
N ASP A 398 5.11 1.75 -25.74
CA ASP A 398 6.55 1.58 -25.95
C ASP A 398 7.37 2.80 -25.48
N GLU A 399 6.78 4.01 -25.49
CA GLU A 399 7.40 5.21 -24.93
C GLU A 399 7.58 5.15 -23.40
N MET A 400 6.85 4.29 -22.69
CA MET A 400 6.86 4.16 -21.24
C MET A 400 7.53 2.84 -20.82
N ALA A 401 8.85 2.85 -20.63
CA ALA A 401 9.62 1.67 -20.22
C ALA A 401 9.45 0.44 -21.13
N GLY A 402 9.31 0.66 -22.45
CA GLY A 402 9.20 -0.41 -23.47
C GLY A 402 7.99 -1.32 -23.27
N SER A 403 6.85 -0.76 -22.84
CA SER A 403 5.64 -1.51 -22.50
C SER A 403 4.94 -2.11 -23.71
N ASP A 404 4.21 -3.21 -23.49
CA ASP A 404 3.24 -3.78 -24.42
C ASP A 404 1.81 -3.72 -23.83
N LEU A 405 0.85 -4.38 -24.47
CA LEU A 405 -0.54 -4.48 -24.03
C LEU A 405 -0.94 -5.92 -23.67
N ASP A 406 0.02 -6.74 -23.21
CA ASP A 406 -0.21 -8.15 -22.86
C ASP A 406 -0.73 -8.38 -21.41
N GLY A 407 -0.89 -7.28 -20.68
CA GLY A 407 -1.34 -7.22 -19.29
C GLY A 407 -0.68 -6.13 -18.45
N ASP A 408 0.10 -5.24 -19.09
CA ASP A 408 0.75 -4.11 -18.41
C ASP A 408 -0.27 -3.15 -17.79
N GLU A 409 0.06 -2.71 -16.58
CA GLU A 409 -0.72 -1.76 -15.77
C GLU A 409 -0.03 -0.39 -15.76
N TYR A 410 -0.80 0.64 -16.09
CA TYR A 410 -0.34 2.02 -16.22
C TYR A 410 -0.83 2.85 -15.03
N ALA A 411 0.07 3.62 -14.45
CA ALA A 411 -0.26 4.65 -13.47
C ALA A 411 -0.79 5.88 -14.21
N VAL A 412 -2.11 6.13 -14.16
CA VAL A 412 -2.78 7.26 -14.79
C VAL A 412 -3.08 8.31 -13.72
N ILE A 413 -2.46 9.49 -13.82
CA ILE A 413 -2.50 10.54 -12.80
C ILE A 413 -2.97 11.85 -13.43
N TRP A 414 -3.98 12.49 -12.84
CA TRP A 414 -4.51 13.79 -13.25
C TRP A 414 -4.51 14.79 -12.09
N ASP A 415 -3.60 14.62 -11.12
CA ASP A 415 -3.33 15.59 -10.07
C ASP A 415 -2.52 16.77 -10.64
N GLU A 416 -3.13 17.93 -10.78
CA GLU A 416 -2.50 19.13 -11.35
C GLU A 416 -1.21 19.53 -10.62
N ASP A 417 -1.07 19.20 -9.33
CA ASP A 417 0.12 19.49 -8.54
C ASP A 417 1.27 18.48 -8.76
N LEU A 418 1.00 17.33 -9.38
CA LEU A 418 2.03 16.32 -9.72
C LEU A 418 2.42 16.32 -11.19
N ILE A 419 1.55 16.80 -12.09
CA ILE A 419 1.78 16.75 -13.54
C ILE A 419 3.01 17.59 -13.91
N LEU A 420 3.93 17.00 -14.67
CA LEU A 420 5.07 17.69 -15.27
C LEU A 420 4.62 18.64 -16.39
N ASP A 421 5.40 19.68 -16.67
CA ASP A 421 5.02 20.70 -17.65
C ASP A 421 5.05 20.16 -19.09
N ARG A 422 5.96 19.20 -19.36
CA ARG A 422 6.17 18.53 -20.65
C ARG A 422 6.74 17.12 -20.48
N SER A 423 6.64 16.30 -21.52
CA SER A 423 7.33 15.00 -21.60
C SER A 423 8.80 15.19 -22.01
N GLU A 424 9.73 14.47 -21.37
CA GLU A 424 11.11 14.36 -21.85
C GLU A 424 11.20 13.33 -23.00
N PRO A 425 12.28 13.35 -23.82
CA PRO A 425 12.42 12.40 -24.92
C PRO A 425 12.35 10.95 -24.44
N ALA A 426 11.53 10.14 -25.12
CA ALA A 426 11.39 8.73 -24.78
C ALA A 426 12.71 7.99 -25.01
N PHE A 427 13.06 7.11 -24.08
CA PHE A 427 14.26 6.30 -24.19
C PHE A 427 14.10 5.26 -25.29
N ASP A 428 15.23 4.89 -25.91
CA ASP A 428 15.22 3.89 -26.97
C ASP A 428 15.41 2.50 -26.36
N TYR A 429 14.34 1.72 -26.36
CA TYR A 429 14.29 0.35 -25.85
C TYR A 429 14.56 -0.69 -26.94
N THR A 430 14.81 -0.28 -28.18
CA THR A 430 15.07 -1.23 -29.26
C THR A 430 16.32 -2.06 -28.95
N CYS A 431 16.15 -3.37 -28.92
CA CYS A 431 17.24 -4.32 -28.84
C CYS A 431 17.36 -5.09 -30.16
N GLU A 432 18.58 -5.45 -30.51
CA GLU A 432 18.82 -6.38 -31.62
C GLU A 432 18.17 -7.73 -31.26
N LYS A 433 17.39 -8.28 -32.19
CA LYS A 433 16.81 -9.61 -32.00
C LYS A 433 17.95 -10.64 -32.00
N PRO A 434 17.98 -11.60 -31.06
CA PRO A 434 19.00 -12.63 -31.04
C PRO A 434 18.96 -13.44 -32.34
N GLU A 435 20.10 -14.01 -32.75
CA GLU A 435 20.16 -14.91 -33.89
C GLU A 435 19.21 -16.11 -33.69
N ASN A 436 18.47 -16.44 -34.74
CA ASN A 436 17.58 -17.59 -34.73
C ASN A 436 18.42 -18.87 -34.88
N VAL A 437 18.67 -19.54 -33.76
CA VAL A 437 19.35 -20.85 -33.70
C VAL A 437 18.29 -21.92 -33.47
N PRO A 438 17.95 -22.73 -34.51
CA PRO A 438 16.94 -23.77 -34.38
C PRO A 438 17.29 -24.75 -33.25
N ILE A 439 16.28 -25.17 -32.50
CA ILE A 439 16.44 -26.08 -31.36
C ILE A 439 16.67 -27.50 -31.89
N ASP A 440 17.76 -28.15 -31.50
CA ASP A 440 17.96 -29.58 -31.75
C ASP A 440 17.26 -30.40 -30.64
N PRO A 441 16.25 -31.25 -30.97
CA PRO A 441 15.56 -32.07 -29.98
C PRO A 441 16.48 -32.99 -29.15
N ASN A 442 17.65 -33.35 -29.67
CA ASN A 442 18.58 -34.25 -28.99
C ASN A 442 19.38 -33.56 -27.88
N THR A 443 19.78 -32.30 -28.07
CA THR A 443 20.56 -31.49 -27.12
C THR A 443 19.69 -30.57 -26.27
N MET A 444 18.41 -30.41 -26.62
CA MET A 444 17.45 -29.51 -25.95
C MET A 444 17.51 -29.56 -24.41
N ASN A 445 17.59 -30.75 -23.81
CA ASN A 445 17.61 -30.86 -22.34
C ASN A 445 18.90 -30.32 -21.71
N GLU A 446 20.03 -30.52 -22.36
CA GLU A 446 21.34 -30.06 -21.89
C GLU A 446 21.40 -28.54 -21.99
N GLU A 447 21.00 -27.98 -23.15
CA GLU A 447 20.91 -26.53 -23.37
C GLU A 447 19.94 -25.84 -22.40
N MET A 448 18.83 -26.49 -22.04
CA MET A 448 17.91 -25.97 -21.01
C MET A 448 18.57 -25.89 -19.62
N VAL A 449 19.35 -26.92 -19.26
CA VAL A 449 20.04 -26.96 -17.97
C VAL A 449 21.13 -25.90 -17.92
N ASP A 450 21.91 -25.77 -18.99
CA ASP A 450 22.97 -24.77 -19.12
C ASP A 450 22.40 -23.35 -19.03
N PHE A 451 21.33 -23.06 -19.79
CA PHE A 451 20.66 -21.76 -19.70
C PHE A 451 20.07 -21.49 -18.32
N TYR A 452 19.49 -22.50 -17.65
CA TYR A 452 19.00 -22.33 -16.29
C TYR A 452 20.13 -21.98 -15.31
N CYS A 453 21.29 -22.62 -15.44
CA CYS A 453 22.47 -22.33 -14.63
C CYS A 453 22.99 -20.92 -14.91
N ASP A 454 23.10 -20.54 -16.19
CA ASP A 454 23.50 -19.19 -16.60
C ASP A 454 22.55 -18.12 -16.07
N TYR A 455 21.24 -18.37 -16.17
CA TYR A 455 20.21 -17.48 -15.65
C TYR A 455 20.37 -17.26 -14.14
N LEU A 456 20.58 -18.32 -13.36
CA LEU A 456 20.77 -18.22 -11.90
C LEU A 456 22.06 -17.46 -11.51
N ILE A 457 23.12 -17.58 -12.30
CA ILE A 457 24.40 -16.90 -12.03
C ILE A 457 24.35 -15.42 -12.42
N GLN A 458 23.60 -15.09 -13.47
CA GLN A 458 23.66 -13.78 -14.14
C GLN A 458 22.43 -12.90 -13.85
N ASP A 459 21.37 -13.42 -13.23
CA ASP A 459 20.21 -12.65 -12.78
C ASP A 459 20.66 -11.54 -11.80
N SER A 460 20.64 -10.30 -12.32
CA SER A 460 21.17 -9.12 -11.63
C SER A 460 20.23 -7.92 -11.72
N ILE A 461 18.97 -8.12 -12.13
CA ILE A 461 17.99 -7.04 -12.35
C ILE A 461 17.87 -6.13 -11.12
N GLY A 462 17.66 -6.72 -9.93
CA GLY A 462 17.54 -5.95 -8.69
C GLY A 462 18.82 -5.20 -8.31
N THR A 463 20.00 -5.78 -8.59
CA THR A 463 21.28 -5.11 -8.34
C THR A 463 21.50 -3.92 -9.28
N ILE A 464 21.12 -4.07 -10.55
CA ILE A 464 21.19 -3.00 -11.56
C ILE A 464 20.21 -1.87 -11.21
N ALA A 465 18.98 -2.20 -10.83
CA ALA A 465 17.97 -1.22 -10.42
C ALA A 465 18.41 -0.40 -9.19
N ASN A 466 18.92 -1.06 -8.15
CA ASN A 466 19.46 -0.38 -6.96
C ASN A 466 20.68 0.50 -7.33
N SER A 467 21.59 -0.01 -8.17
CA SER A 467 22.75 0.77 -8.62
C SER A 467 22.32 2.00 -9.40
N PHE A 468 21.34 1.88 -10.31
CA PHE A 468 20.78 3.01 -11.03
C PHE A 468 20.23 4.06 -10.06
N GLN A 469 19.41 3.64 -9.09
CA GLN A 469 18.81 4.58 -8.15
C GLN A 469 19.86 5.34 -7.34
N PHE A 470 20.93 4.67 -6.88
CA PHE A 470 21.97 5.33 -6.06
C PHE A 470 22.82 6.28 -6.91
N GLN A 471 23.13 5.91 -8.14
CA GLN A 471 23.87 6.77 -9.06
C GLN A 471 23.03 7.96 -9.52
N ALA A 472 21.72 7.76 -9.74
CA ALA A 472 20.79 8.82 -10.08
C ALA A 472 20.59 9.81 -8.92
N ASP A 473 20.58 9.33 -7.67
CA ASP A 473 20.52 10.20 -6.49
C ASP A 473 21.76 11.10 -6.38
N TYR A 474 22.94 10.50 -6.51
CA TYR A 474 24.22 11.17 -6.28
C TYR A 474 24.67 12.06 -7.48
N TYR A 475 24.55 11.57 -8.72
CA TYR A 475 25.01 12.28 -9.93
C TYR A 475 23.91 12.94 -10.76
N GLY A 476 22.65 12.58 -10.51
CA GLY A 476 21.51 13.01 -11.30
C GLY A 476 21.19 12.09 -12.48
N ILE A 477 19.89 11.92 -12.76
CA ILE A 477 19.31 11.07 -13.80
C ILE A 477 19.64 11.58 -15.21
N ASN A 478 19.74 12.90 -15.38
CA ASN A 478 19.96 13.59 -16.66
C ASN A 478 21.36 14.21 -16.75
N SER A 479 22.35 13.65 -16.03
CA SER A 479 23.71 14.19 -16.05
C SER A 479 24.32 14.11 -17.45
N ASN A 480 24.37 15.24 -18.17
CA ASN A 480 25.03 15.33 -19.47
C ASN A 480 26.55 15.09 -19.38
N VAL A 481 27.11 15.23 -18.18
CA VAL A 481 28.54 15.06 -17.89
C VAL A 481 28.90 13.59 -17.65
N ARG A 482 27.97 12.77 -17.13
CA ARG A 482 28.25 11.38 -16.73
C ARG A 482 27.20 10.43 -17.31
N LYS A 483 27.60 9.57 -18.25
CA LYS A 483 26.70 8.63 -18.95
C LYS A 483 26.34 7.37 -18.16
N VAL A 484 26.65 7.33 -16.86
CA VAL A 484 26.46 6.15 -16.00
C VAL A 484 25.01 5.71 -15.90
N CYS A 485 24.07 6.65 -15.73
CA CYS A 485 22.63 6.35 -15.64
C CYS A 485 22.12 5.78 -16.96
N ASN A 486 22.52 6.34 -18.10
CA ASN A 486 22.15 5.81 -19.42
C ASN A 486 22.72 4.40 -19.67
N SER A 487 23.97 4.15 -19.26
CA SER A 487 24.56 2.80 -19.33
C SER A 487 23.77 1.79 -18.49
N LEU A 488 23.47 2.15 -17.24
CA LEU A 488 22.68 1.34 -16.33
C LEU A 488 21.24 1.11 -16.84
N ALA A 489 20.60 2.11 -17.45
CA ALA A 489 19.28 1.96 -18.06
C ALA A 489 19.29 0.95 -19.22
N ARG A 490 20.30 0.99 -20.10
CA ARG A 490 20.46 -0.02 -21.17
C ARG A 490 20.66 -1.42 -20.61
N LYS A 491 21.53 -1.56 -19.59
CA LYS A 491 21.74 -2.85 -18.91
C LYS A 491 20.49 -3.34 -18.21
N HIS A 492 19.68 -2.44 -17.64
CA HIS A 492 18.41 -2.78 -17.02
C HIS A 492 17.42 -3.31 -18.05
N ALA A 493 17.26 -2.65 -19.20
CA ALA A 493 16.42 -3.13 -20.29
C ALA A 493 16.88 -4.50 -20.80
N GLN A 494 18.18 -4.69 -21.03
CA GLN A 494 18.77 -5.98 -21.41
C GLN A 494 18.51 -7.07 -20.37
N ALA A 495 18.60 -6.74 -19.07
CA ALA A 495 18.36 -7.69 -17.99
C ALA A 495 16.89 -8.15 -17.91
N VAL A 496 15.93 -7.26 -18.21
CA VAL A 496 14.50 -7.59 -18.26
C VAL A 496 14.21 -8.55 -19.42
N ASP A 497 14.86 -8.36 -20.57
CA ASP A 497 14.67 -9.21 -21.75
C ASP A 497 15.58 -10.45 -21.79
N PHE A 498 16.60 -10.54 -20.93
CA PHE A 498 17.51 -11.68 -20.83
C PHE A 498 16.82 -13.06 -20.78
N PRO A 499 15.71 -13.26 -20.02
CA PRO A 499 14.98 -14.54 -20.04
C PRO A 499 14.45 -14.94 -21.42
N LYS A 500 14.21 -13.98 -22.32
CA LYS A 500 13.66 -14.18 -23.66
C LYS A 500 14.73 -14.16 -24.74
N THR A 501 15.81 -13.41 -24.54
CA THR A 501 16.87 -13.19 -25.53
C THR A 501 18.08 -14.10 -25.34
N GLY A 502 18.34 -14.56 -24.11
CA GLY A 502 19.54 -15.29 -23.73
C GLY A 502 20.80 -14.43 -23.66
N CYS A 503 20.69 -13.11 -23.88
CA CYS A 503 21.82 -12.19 -23.83
C CYS A 503 21.86 -11.48 -22.46
N PRO A 504 22.78 -11.86 -21.56
CA PRO A 504 22.90 -11.21 -20.26
C PRO A 504 23.52 -9.81 -20.40
N PRO A 505 23.18 -8.88 -19.48
CA PRO A 505 23.85 -7.59 -19.43
C PRO A 505 25.33 -7.79 -19.07
N SER A 506 26.19 -6.92 -19.61
CA SER A 506 27.61 -6.89 -19.20
C SER A 506 27.73 -6.54 -17.71
N ARG A 507 28.69 -7.18 -17.02
CA ARG A 507 28.93 -6.96 -15.58
C ARG A 507 29.05 -5.47 -15.25
N LEU A 508 28.53 -5.09 -14.08
CA LEU A 508 28.60 -3.72 -13.60
C LEU A 508 30.05 -3.29 -13.37
N ARG A 509 30.43 -2.14 -13.92
CA ARG A 509 31.77 -1.56 -13.72
C ARG A 509 31.95 -1.15 -12.26
N THR A 510 33.06 -1.58 -11.66
CA THR A 510 33.41 -1.30 -10.25
C THR A 510 34.49 -0.25 -10.09
N THR A 511 35.17 0.12 -11.18
CA THR A 511 36.25 1.10 -11.21
C THR A 511 35.89 2.26 -12.12
N TRP A 512 36.53 3.40 -11.87
CA TRP A 512 36.48 4.56 -12.77
C TRP A 512 37.10 4.21 -14.12
N SER A 513 36.52 4.71 -15.21
CA SER A 513 37.03 4.50 -16.57
C SER A 513 36.74 5.74 -17.40
N ASP A 514 37.78 6.31 -18.02
CA ASP A 514 37.67 7.47 -18.93
C ASP A 514 36.86 8.66 -18.37
N GLY A 515 36.96 8.92 -17.06
CA GLY A 515 36.22 9.99 -16.38
C GLY A 515 34.76 9.67 -16.03
N GLU A 516 34.26 8.48 -16.39
CA GLU A 516 32.96 7.98 -15.95
C GLU A 516 33.05 7.31 -14.57
N PRO A 517 32.07 7.57 -13.67
CA PRO A 517 32.03 6.91 -12.38
C PRO A 517 31.75 5.40 -12.53
N PRO A 518 32.12 4.60 -11.50
CA PRO A 518 31.76 3.19 -11.47
C PRO A 518 30.23 3.05 -11.51
N GLU A 519 29.73 2.02 -12.17
CA GLU A 519 28.30 1.72 -12.22
C GLU A 519 27.83 1.14 -10.89
N LYS A 520 28.65 0.27 -10.28
CA LYS A 520 28.40 -0.23 -8.93
C LYS A 520 28.78 0.87 -7.92
N PRO A 521 27.83 1.37 -7.13
CA PRO A 521 28.09 2.47 -6.21
C PRO A 521 28.98 2.01 -5.04
N GLU A 522 29.96 2.85 -4.71
CA GLU A 522 30.90 2.65 -3.59
C GLU A 522 30.22 2.83 -2.23
N ARG A 523 29.27 3.77 -2.17
CA ARG A 523 28.48 4.12 -0.98
C ARG A 523 26.99 3.93 -1.25
N GLN A 524 26.21 3.76 -0.18
CA GLN A 524 24.76 3.61 -0.26
C GLN A 524 24.05 4.83 0.34
N PRO A 525 22.90 5.25 -0.21
CA PRO A 525 22.13 6.33 0.39
C PRO A 525 21.46 5.88 1.69
N ASP A 526 21.27 6.83 2.60
CA ASP A 526 20.61 6.63 3.89
C ASP A 526 19.17 6.08 3.78
N PHE A 527 18.43 6.40 2.71
CA PHE A 527 17.08 5.91 2.49
C PHE A 527 16.97 4.44 2.04
N HIS A 528 18.08 3.72 1.87
CA HIS A 528 18.10 2.32 1.49
C HIS A 528 18.27 1.42 2.72
N CYS A 529 17.14 0.94 3.28
CA CYS A 529 17.11 0.03 4.43
C CYS A 529 17.46 -1.43 4.04
N SER A 530 18.73 -1.70 3.76
CA SER A 530 19.24 -3.07 3.61
C SER A 530 19.93 -3.52 4.91
N TYR A 531 19.48 -4.63 5.50
CA TYR A 531 20.15 -5.27 6.64
C TYR A 531 21.53 -5.86 6.25
N GLU A 532 21.76 -6.04 4.95
CA GLU A 532 23.03 -6.45 4.38
C GLU A 532 23.76 -5.22 3.83
N SER A 533 24.63 -4.61 4.63
CA SER A 533 25.58 -3.64 4.07
C SER A 533 26.75 -3.38 4.99
N SER A 534 27.86 -4.04 4.70
CA SER A 534 29.21 -3.63 5.10
C SER A 534 29.71 -2.37 4.37
N LYS A 535 28.84 -1.64 3.66
CA LYS A 535 29.21 -0.47 2.84
C LYS A 535 28.94 0.83 3.57
N ALA A 536 29.78 1.83 3.32
CA ALA A 536 29.61 3.16 3.87
C ALA A 536 28.32 3.82 3.37
N LEU A 537 27.63 4.51 4.28
CA LEU A 537 26.40 5.26 3.99
C LEU A 537 26.73 6.72 3.65
N TYR A 538 25.92 7.36 2.81
CA TYR A 538 25.92 8.81 2.63
C TYR A 538 24.51 9.38 2.84
N ARG A 539 24.44 10.60 3.34
CA ARG A 539 23.19 11.34 3.54
C ARG A 539 22.72 11.89 2.19
N SER A 540 21.54 11.49 1.72
CA SER A 540 20.98 12.03 0.48
C SER A 540 20.40 13.43 0.68
N GLU A 541 20.79 14.37 -0.19
CA GLU A 541 20.26 15.75 -0.24
C GLU A 541 19.00 15.88 -1.13
N ARG A 542 18.51 14.75 -1.67
CA ARG A 542 17.33 14.71 -2.54
C ARG A 542 16.04 14.44 -1.75
N LEU A 543 14.90 14.61 -2.42
CA LEU A 543 13.58 14.45 -1.81
C LEU A 543 13.40 13.11 -1.08
N LEU A 544 13.90 12.01 -1.66
CA LEU A 544 13.81 10.67 -1.07
C LEU A 544 14.50 10.59 0.31
N GLY A 545 15.69 11.19 0.43
CA GLY A 545 16.43 11.28 1.69
C GLY A 545 15.69 12.10 2.74
N HIS A 546 15.15 13.26 2.34
CA HIS A 546 14.36 14.10 3.25
C HIS A 546 13.11 13.39 3.77
N ILE A 547 12.34 12.75 2.90
CA ILE A 547 11.14 12.01 3.29
C ILE A 547 11.51 10.83 4.19
N PHE A 548 12.58 10.10 3.86
CA PHE A 548 13.07 8.98 4.67
C PHE A 548 13.37 9.39 6.10
N ARG A 549 14.16 10.46 6.29
CA ARG A 549 14.55 10.93 7.62
C ARG A 549 13.35 11.38 8.46
N ASN A 550 12.36 12.01 7.85
CA ASN A 550 11.13 12.40 8.55
C ASN A 550 10.35 11.15 9.03
N ILE A 551 10.19 10.14 8.17
CA ILE A 551 9.50 8.90 8.56
C ILE A 551 10.32 8.13 9.61
N ARG A 552 11.65 8.09 9.48
CA ARG A 552 12.55 7.46 10.44
C ARG A 552 12.43 8.07 11.83
N ALA A 553 12.33 9.40 11.93
CA ALA A 553 12.11 10.07 13.21
C ALA A 553 10.82 9.59 13.90
N VAL A 554 9.75 9.31 13.14
CA VAL A 554 8.49 8.75 13.67
C VAL A 554 8.66 7.28 14.09
N ASP A 555 9.38 6.48 13.29
CA ASP A 555 9.67 5.07 13.59
C ASP A 555 10.53 4.90 14.85
N ASP A 556 11.54 5.76 15.04
CA ASP A 556 12.40 5.74 16.22
C ASP A 556 11.57 6.02 17.49
N VAL A 557 10.64 6.97 17.43
CA VAL A 557 9.69 7.28 18.52
C VAL A 557 8.74 6.10 18.76
N PHE A 558 8.25 5.46 17.70
CA PHE A 558 7.37 4.31 17.80
C PHE A 558 8.06 3.11 18.47
N LYS A 559 9.33 2.84 18.14
CA LYS A 559 10.11 1.78 18.77
C LYS A 559 10.34 2.04 20.25
N ALA A 560 10.71 3.28 20.61
CA ALA A 560 10.84 3.68 22.00
C ALA A 560 9.52 3.48 22.78
N ALA A 561 8.40 3.84 22.16
CA ALA A 561 7.06 3.63 22.71
C ALA A 561 6.73 2.15 22.99
N GLN A 562 7.08 1.23 22.08
CA GLN A 562 6.83 -0.20 22.27
C GLN A 562 7.59 -0.81 23.46
N ASP A 563 8.77 -0.29 23.79
CA ASP A 563 9.54 -0.80 24.92
C ASP A 563 8.97 -0.37 26.26
N VAL A 564 8.40 0.83 26.36
CA VAL A 564 7.70 1.32 27.57
C VAL A 564 6.38 0.57 27.81
N GLU A 565 5.64 0.23 26.75
CA GLU A 565 4.30 -0.38 26.85
C GLU A 565 4.31 -1.79 27.47
N LYS A 566 5.44 -2.52 27.39
CA LYS A 566 5.61 -3.83 28.04
C LYS A 566 5.46 -3.79 29.57
N GLU A 567 5.59 -2.60 30.18
CA GLU A 567 5.53 -2.41 31.63
C GLU A 567 4.15 -1.93 32.13
N VAL A 568 3.25 -1.53 31.23
CA VAL A 568 1.95 -0.96 31.58
C VAL A 568 0.91 -2.06 31.85
N LYS A 569 0.25 -1.98 33.02
CA LYS A 569 -0.83 -2.91 33.39
C LYS A 569 -2.10 -2.63 32.61
N VAL A 570 -2.75 -3.70 32.14
CA VAL A 570 -4.01 -3.67 31.41
C VAL A 570 -5.16 -3.39 32.38
N VAL A 571 -5.94 -2.35 32.12
CA VAL A 571 -7.12 -1.99 32.93
C VAL A 571 -8.33 -2.82 32.48
N LEU A 572 -9.03 -3.43 33.43
CA LEU A 572 -10.28 -4.15 33.21
C LEU A 572 -11.44 -3.16 33.08
N ASP A 573 -12.35 -3.41 32.13
CA ASP A 573 -13.57 -2.61 32.00
C ASP A 573 -14.51 -2.82 33.21
N PRO A 574 -14.85 -1.77 33.96
CA PRO A 574 -15.74 -1.87 35.12
C PRO A 574 -17.15 -2.37 34.80
N TYR A 575 -17.65 -2.10 33.58
CA TYR A 575 -19.00 -2.43 33.15
C TYR A 575 -19.11 -3.82 32.52
N LEU A 576 -18.00 -4.54 32.33
CA LEU A 576 -18.00 -5.94 31.90
C LEU A 576 -18.02 -6.88 33.11
N ILE A 577 -19.14 -6.88 33.83
CA ILE A 577 -19.36 -7.71 35.02
C ILE A 577 -20.79 -8.29 35.05
N VAL A 578 -20.92 -9.54 35.48
CA VAL A 578 -22.21 -10.24 35.65
C VAL A 578 -22.12 -11.18 36.85
N ASP A 579 -23.05 -11.12 37.80
CA ASP A 579 -22.99 -11.97 38.99
C ASP A 579 -22.90 -13.47 38.66
N GLY A 580 -22.01 -14.19 39.36
CA GLY A 580 -21.80 -15.63 39.19
C GLY A 580 -20.95 -16.01 37.99
N TRP A 581 -20.08 -15.11 37.51
CA TRP A 581 -19.06 -15.39 36.49
C TRP A 581 -17.93 -16.30 36.99
N GLU A 582 -17.70 -16.35 38.31
CA GLU A 582 -16.61 -17.11 38.94
C GLU A 582 -16.72 -18.63 38.71
N ASP A 583 -17.95 -19.13 38.58
CA ASP A 583 -18.25 -20.55 38.35
C ASP A 583 -17.57 -21.07 37.07
N ASP A 584 -17.51 -20.23 36.03
CA ASP A 584 -16.98 -20.56 34.70
C ASP A 584 -15.48 -20.26 34.55
N MET A 585 -14.85 -19.63 35.56
CA MET A 585 -13.46 -19.15 35.48
C MET A 585 -12.45 -20.29 35.31
N LYS A 586 -12.68 -21.47 35.92
CA LYS A 586 -11.81 -22.63 35.76
C LYS A 586 -11.81 -23.15 34.32
N PHE A 587 -12.99 -23.18 33.70
CA PHE A 587 -13.16 -23.61 32.32
C PHE A 587 -12.55 -22.59 31.35
N ALA A 588 -12.83 -21.30 31.57
CA ALA A 588 -12.28 -20.19 30.77
C ALA A 588 -10.73 -20.22 30.72
N LYS A 589 -10.07 -20.47 31.87
CA LYS A 589 -8.60 -20.58 31.94
C LYS A 589 -8.03 -21.76 31.13
N ALA A 590 -8.70 -22.91 31.14
CA ALA A 590 -8.27 -24.08 30.37
C ALA A 590 -8.38 -23.84 28.84
N GLU A 591 -9.50 -23.25 28.40
CA GLU A 591 -9.71 -22.92 26.99
C GLU A 591 -8.76 -21.81 26.51
N LEU A 592 -8.50 -20.79 27.35
CA LEU A 592 -7.53 -19.74 27.07
C LEU A 592 -6.11 -20.31 26.84
N GLN A 593 -5.66 -21.25 27.67
CA GLN A 593 -4.36 -21.91 27.48
C GLN A 593 -4.28 -22.67 26.15
N ARG A 594 -5.37 -23.35 25.76
CA ARG A 594 -5.46 -24.07 24.49
C ARG A 594 -5.43 -23.10 23.30
N TYR A 595 -6.14 -21.99 23.39
CA TYR A 595 -6.14 -20.94 22.37
C TYR A 595 -4.75 -20.33 22.18
N ASN A 596 -4.13 -19.89 23.28
CA ASN A 596 -2.81 -19.26 23.27
C ASN A 596 -1.73 -20.22 22.75
N GLY A 597 -1.80 -21.52 23.08
CA GLY A 597 -0.87 -22.52 22.54
C GLY A 597 -0.94 -22.66 21.01
N LEU A 598 -2.16 -22.68 20.45
CA LEU A 598 -2.34 -22.74 18.99
C LEU A 598 -1.93 -21.45 18.29
N LEU A 599 -2.26 -20.30 18.89
CA LEU A 599 -1.87 -18.98 18.37
C LEU A 599 -0.34 -18.83 18.34
N ARG A 600 0.35 -19.16 19.43
CA ARG A 600 1.82 -19.15 19.49
C ARG A 600 2.43 -20.10 18.46
N GLY A 601 1.85 -21.29 18.29
CA GLY A 601 2.29 -22.21 17.24
C GLY A 601 2.21 -21.61 15.83
N ILE A 602 1.19 -20.80 15.52
CA ILE A 602 1.12 -20.08 14.24
C ILE A 602 2.19 -18.99 14.19
N MET A 603 2.33 -18.18 15.25
CA MET A 603 3.29 -17.08 15.29
C MET A 603 4.74 -17.57 15.16
N GLU A 604 5.13 -18.62 15.88
CA GLU A 604 6.49 -19.20 15.84
C GLU A 604 6.81 -19.81 14.47
N ASN A 605 5.86 -20.52 13.85
CA ASN A 605 6.02 -21.13 12.53
C ASN A 605 6.34 -20.12 11.42
N TYR A 606 5.82 -18.88 11.54
CA TYR A 606 6.00 -17.82 10.55
C TYR A 606 6.92 -16.68 11.03
N GLY A 607 7.40 -16.73 12.28
CA GLY A 607 8.26 -15.71 12.89
C GLY A 607 7.57 -14.38 13.21
N ILE A 608 6.26 -14.38 13.47
CA ILE A 608 5.46 -13.19 13.78
C ILE A 608 5.73 -12.76 15.23
N LYS A 609 5.91 -11.45 15.48
CA LYS A 609 6.35 -10.96 16.80
C LYS A 609 5.19 -10.77 17.78
N THR A 610 4.05 -10.27 17.32
CA THR A 610 2.92 -9.91 18.18
C THR A 610 1.59 -10.51 17.70
N GLU A 611 0.65 -10.72 18.62
CA GLU A 611 -0.72 -11.15 18.27
C GLU A 611 -1.39 -10.12 17.36
N ALA A 612 -1.16 -8.83 17.59
CA ALA A 612 -1.76 -7.76 16.83
C ALA A 612 -1.36 -7.79 15.34
N GLU A 613 -0.11 -8.14 15.01
CA GLU A 613 0.34 -8.36 13.63
C GLU A 613 -0.41 -9.53 12.97
N ALA A 614 -0.51 -10.67 13.67
CA ALA A 614 -1.21 -11.85 13.17
C ALA A 614 -2.71 -11.60 12.97
N PHE A 615 -3.33 -10.87 13.89
CA PHE A 615 -4.77 -10.61 13.86
C PHE A 615 -5.12 -9.49 12.87
N SER A 616 -4.34 -8.43 12.76
CA SER A 616 -4.59 -7.38 11.75
C SER A 616 -4.27 -7.85 10.32
N GLY A 617 -3.40 -8.85 10.16
CA GLY A 617 -2.82 -9.22 8.86
C GLY A 617 -1.69 -8.26 8.42
N CYS A 618 -1.36 -7.27 9.23
CA CYS A 618 -0.31 -6.28 8.98
C CYS A 618 1.04 -6.76 9.56
N ILE A 619 1.64 -7.77 8.92
CA ILE A 619 2.87 -8.43 9.41
C ILE A 619 4.12 -7.73 8.84
N VAL A 620 5.05 -7.30 9.71
CA VAL A 620 6.25 -6.54 9.31
C VAL A 620 7.35 -7.44 8.75
N ASP A 621 7.67 -8.51 9.47
CA ASP A 621 8.73 -9.46 9.14
C ASP A 621 8.15 -10.88 9.11
N ILE A 622 8.41 -11.64 8.05
CA ILE A 622 7.99 -13.05 7.92
C ILE A 622 9.25 -13.89 7.76
N ARG A 623 9.43 -14.89 8.63
CA ARG A 623 10.53 -15.84 8.50
C ARG A 623 10.14 -16.93 7.49
N ASN A 624 10.36 -16.69 6.20
CA ASN A 624 10.38 -17.73 5.17
C ASN A 624 11.22 -17.33 3.95
N ARG A 625 12.07 -18.26 3.47
CA ARG A 625 13.05 -18.11 2.37
C ARG A 625 12.45 -17.72 1.00
N ILE A 626 11.12 -17.72 0.88
CA ILE A 626 10.35 -17.48 -0.36
C ILE A 626 9.62 -16.11 -0.30
N SER A 627 9.47 -15.52 0.89
CA SER A 627 8.55 -14.39 1.12
C SER A 627 8.99 -13.04 0.56
N ASP A 628 10.29 -12.79 0.38
CA ASP A 628 10.76 -11.48 -0.10
C ASP A 628 10.45 -11.24 -1.59
N ARG A 629 10.31 -12.31 -2.41
CA ARG A 629 9.86 -12.20 -3.80
C ARG A 629 8.32 -12.19 -3.93
N ASP A 630 7.61 -12.85 -3.02
CA ASP A 630 6.13 -12.96 -3.05
C ASP A 630 5.40 -11.69 -2.58
N GLN A 631 6.04 -10.78 -1.81
CA GLN A 631 5.38 -9.56 -1.32
C GLN A 631 5.06 -8.53 -2.41
N ASP A 632 5.64 -8.65 -3.60
CA ASP A 632 5.40 -7.77 -4.75
C ASP A 632 4.41 -8.37 -5.76
N ASP A 633 4.08 -9.65 -5.65
CA ASP A 633 3.08 -10.31 -6.47
C ASP A 633 1.69 -10.07 -5.87
N MET A 634 0.89 -9.23 -6.53
CA MET A 634 -0.55 -9.03 -6.32
C MET A 634 -1.37 -10.29 -6.69
N SER A 635 -0.86 -11.48 -6.37
CA SER A 635 -1.53 -12.76 -6.52
C SER A 635 -2.55 -12.93 -5.40
N PHE A 636 -3.75 -13.42 -5.74
CA PHE A 636 -4.84 -13.74 -4.80
C PHE A 636 -4.55 -14.94 -3.88
N TYR A 637 -3.27 -15.31 -3.69
CA TYR A 637 -2.84 -16.51 -2.97
C TYR A 637 -1.53 -16.32 -2.20
N THR A 638 -1.32 -15.13 -1.61
CA THR A 638 -0.09 -14.79 -0.88
C THR A 638 0.02 -15.53 0.46
N THR A 639 1.24 -15.73 0.96
CA THR A 639 1.51 -16.26 2.32
C THR A 639 0.74 -15.51 3.42
N ASN A 640 0.52 -14.19 3.27
CA ASN A 640 -0.29 -13.40 4.19
C ASN A 640 -1.75 -13.86 4.25
N GLU A 641 -2.35 -14.19 3.11
CA GLU A 641 -3.72 -14.72 3.09
C GLU A 641 -3.80 -16.11 3.70
N ILE A 642 -2.76 -16.94 3.55
CA ILE A 642 -2.70 -18.25 4.22
C ILE A 642 -2.66 -18.07 5.75
N ILE A 643 -1.86 -17.13 6.25
CA ILE A 643 -1.81 -16.80 7.68
C ILE A 643 -3.17 -16.26 8.15
N ASP A 644 -3.76 -15.32 7.40
CA ASP A 644 -5.07 -14.75 7.69
C ASP A 644 -6.16 -15.84 7.74
N GLN A 645 -6.17 -16.78 6.79
CA GLN A 645 -7.07 -17.94 6.80
C GLN A 645 -6.84 -18.83 8.03
N LYS A 646 -5.59 -19.08 8.43
CA LYS A 646 -5.28 -19.89 9.63
C LYS A 646 -5.77 -19.22 10.91
N ILE A 647 -5.53 -17.91 11.07
CA ILE A 647 -6.01 -17.15 12.24
C ILE A 647 -7.53 -17.06 12.23
N THR A 648 -8.15 -16.82 11.08
CA THR A 648 -9.61 -16.81 10.92
C THR A 648 -10.22 -18.17 11.26
N ASN A 649 -9.59 -19.27 10.84
CA ASN A 649 -10.01 -20.63 11.20
C ASN A 649 -9.88 -20.91 12.70
N LEU A 650 -8.80 -20.44 13.34
CA LEU A 650 -8.60 -20.54 14.78
C LEU A 650 -9.74 -19.82 15.53
N PHE A 651 -9.99 -18.56 15.21
CA PHE A 651 -11.06 -17.77 15.82
C PHE A 651 -12.44 -18.39 15.58
N ARG A 652 -12.71 -18.86 14.36
CA ARG A 652 -13.93 -19.57 13.97
C ARG A 652 -14.15 -20.85 14.78
N MET A 653 -13.10 -21.62 15.03
CA MET A 653 -13.16 -22.87 15.79
C MET A 653 -13.61 -22.62 17.24
N PHE A 654 -12.97 -21.67 17.93
CA PHE A 654 -13.30 -21.36 19.31
C PHE A 654 -14.67 -20.66 19.45
N ARG A 655 -15.09 -19.83 18.48
CA ARG A 655 -16.44 -19.27 18.46
C ARG A 655 -17.50 -20.37 18.34
N LYS A 656 -17.30 -21.38 17.48
CA LYS A 656 -18.21 -22.55 17.39
C LYS A 656 -18.26 -23.34 18.69
N GLU A 657 -17.12 -23.50 19.35
CA GLU A 657 -17.01 -24.23 20.61
C GLU A 657 -17.70 -23.51 21.76
N PHE A 658 -17.61 -22.18 21.82
CA PHE A 658 -18.33 -21.36 22.80
C PHE A 658 -19.84 -21.63 22.76
N PHE A 659 -20.44 -21.65 21.56
CA PHE A 659 -21.88 -21.89 21.39
C PHE A 659 -22.31 -23.36 21.44
N ARG A 660 -21.38 -24.33 21.45
CA ARG A 660 -21.68 -25.77 21.43
C ARG A 660 -22.53 -26.19 22.63
N GLU A 661 -22.21 -25.65 23.80
CA GLU A 661 -22.89 -25.96 25.07
C GLU A 661 -24.34 -25.43 25.12
N PHE A 662 -24.65 -24.39 24.34
CA PHE A 662 -25.96 -23.74 24.32
C PHE A 662 -26.89 -24.26 23.21
N GLY A 663 -26.60 -25.44 22.66
CA GLY A 663 -27.39 -26.04 21.57
C GLY A 663 -26.90 -25.68 20.16
N GLY A 664 -25.69 -25.11 20.04
CA GLY A 664 -25.01 -24.82 18.77
C GLY A 664 -25.30 -23.43 18.22
N TRP A 665 -24.33 -22.91 17.45
CA TRP A 665 -24.35 -21.53 16.95
C TRP A 665 -25.54 -21.22 16.02
N ARG A 666 -26.00 -22.19 15.21
CA ARG A 666 -27.16 -22.02 14.31
C ARG A 666 -28.48 -21.80 15.04
N ASN A 667 -28.61 -22.32 16.27
CA ASN A 667 -29.81 -22.16 17.07
C ASN A 667 -29.75 -20.89 17.93
N CYS A 668 -28.55 -20.44 18.29
CA CYS A 668 -28.34 -19.30 19.18
C CYS A 668 -28.26 -17.95 18.44
N LEU A 669 -27.70 -17.95 17.22
CA LEU A 669 -27.35 -16.71 16.52
C LEU A 669 -28.34 -16.34 15.42
N LYS A 670 -28.50 -15.04 15.19
CA LYS A 670 -29.24 -14.46 14.06
C LYS A 670 -28.25 -13.99 13.00
N SER A 671 -28.62 -14.12 11.73
CA SER A 671 -27.81 -13.62 10.62
C SER A 671 -27.70 -12.09 10.72
N ALA A 672 -26.49 -11.55 10.72
CA ALA A 672 -26.24 -10.13 10.50
C ALA A 672 -26.52 -9.85 9.01
N ALA A 673 -27.78 -9.59 8.67
CA ALA A 673 -28.20 -9.40 7.29
C ALA A 673 -27.40 -8.26 6.63
N SER A 674 -26.41 -8.63 5.83
CA SER A 674 -26.07 -7.90 4.61
C SER A 674 -26.84 -8.57 3.48
N PRO A 675 -27.57 -7.84 2.61
CA PRO A 675 -28.24 -8.40 1.42
C PRO A 675 -27.31 -9.16 0.45
N TYR A 676 -25.99 -9.14 0.73
CA TYR A 676 -24.93 -9.61 -0.14
C TYR A 676 -24.08 -10.75 0.46
N ALA A 677 -24.38 -11.23 1.67
CA ALA A 677 -23.64 -12.32 2.31
C ALA A 677 -24.22 -13.69 1.92
N SER A 678 -23.50 -14.42 1.07
CA SER A 678 -23.86 -15.77 0.59
C SER A 678 -23.16 -16.90 1.38
N SER A 679 -22.46 -16.61 2.48
CA SER A 679 -21.68 -17.60 3.26
C SER A 679 -22.39 -18.07 4.53
N ASP A 680 -22.49 -19.39 4.71
CA ASP A 680 -22.88 -20.06 5.96
C ASP A 680 -21.69 -20.05 6.96
N ASP A 681 -21.25 -18.86 7.39
CA ASP A 681 -20.14 -18.69 8.34
C ASP A 681 -20.61 -18.15 9.71
N VAL A 682 -20.09 -18.70 10.81
CA VAL A 682 -20.43 -18.30 12.19
C VAL A 682 -20.02 -16.86 12.54
N LEU A 683 -19.08 -16.29 11.77
CA LEU A 683 -18.62 -14.91 11.95
C LEU A 683 -19.65 -13.89 11.43
N ASP A 684 -20.52 -14.29 10.49
CA ASP A 684 -21.59 -13.46 9.92
C ASP A 684 -22.86 -13.43 10.79
N TYR A 685 -22.82 -14.06 11.96
CA TYR A 685 -23.97 -14.24 12.85
C TYR A 685 -23.69 -13.67 14.23
N TYR A 686 -24.73 -13.10 14.86
CA TYR A 686 -24.65 -12.44 16.16
C TYR A 686 -25.85 -12.78 17.04
N ILE A 687 -25.67 -12.67 18.36
CA ILE A 687 -26.78 -12.77 19.33
C ILE A 687 -27.22 -11.38 19.80
N ALA A 688 -28.53 -11.14 19.79
CA ALA A 688 -29.11 -9.87 20.26
C ALA A 688 -29.54 -9.92 21.73
N ALA A 689 -29.89 -11.10 22.24
CA ALA A 689 -30.38 -11.30 23.61
C ALA A 689 -29.84 -12.63 24.16
N PRO A 690 -28.61 -12.65 24.70
CA PRO A 690 -28.03 -13.83 25.31
C PRO A 690 -28.70 -14.19 26.64
N PRO A 691 -28.84 -15.49 26.98
CA PRO A 691 -29.28 -15.90 28.30
C PRO A 691 -28.17 -15.64 29.34
N ARG A 692 -28.55 -15.44 30.61
CA ARG A 692 -27.61 -15.11 31.71
C ARG A 692 -26.46 -16.12 31.86
N CYS A 693 -26.67 -17.40 31.56
CA CYS A 693 -25.60 -18.40 31.58
C CYS A 693 -24.51 -18.15 30.50
N MET A 694 -24.89 -17.60 29.36
CA MET A 694 -23.96 -17.24 28.29
C MET A 694 -23.19 -15.96 28.63
N GLU A 695 -23.86 -15.00 29.27
CA GLU A 695 -23.24 -13.76 29.76
C GLU A 695 -22.14 -14.05 30.81
N LYS A 696 -22.43 -14.92 31.80
CA LYS A 696 -21.46 -15.37 32.81
C LYS A 696 -20.19 -15.93 32.16
N LYS A 697 -20.36 -16.85 31.21
CA LYS A 697 -19.24 -17.49 30.50
C LYS A 697 -18.43 -16.50 29.67
N ALA A 698 -19.09 -15.58 28.96
CA ALA A 698 -18.41 -14.54 28.17
C ALA A 698 -17.57 -13.60 29.06
N VAL A 699 -18.13 -13.15 30.20
CA VAL A 699 -17.40 -12.33 31.17
C VAL A 699 -16.23 -13.10 31.80
N ALA A 700 -16.41 -14.39 32.08
CA ALA A 700 -15.32 -15.25 32.56
C ALA A 700 -14.17 -15.35 31.54
N TYR A 701 -14.46 -15.44 30.23
CA TYR A 701 -13.46 -15.44 29.16
C TYR A 701 -12.70 -14.11 29.12
N TYR A 702 -13.41 -12.99 29.18
CA TYR A 702 -12.81 -11.66 29.19
C TYR A 702 -11.87 -11.48 30.40
N ARG A 703 -12.35 -11.74 31.62
CA ARG A 703 -11.56 -11.59 32.84
C ARG A 703 -10.37 -12.55 32.89
N ALA A 704 -10.56 -13.82 32.52
CA ALA A 704 -9.47 -14.79 32.50
C ALA A 704 -8.32 -14.33 31.61
N CYS A 705 -8.64 -13.71 30.47
CA CYS A 705 -7.68 -13.21 29.50
C CYS A 705 -6.91 -12.00 30.02
N TYR A 706 -7.62 -10.98 30.51
CA TYR A 706 -7.02 -9.71 30.96
C TYR A 706 -6.26 -9.87 32.29
N GLU A 707 -6.76 -10.72 33.20
CA GLU A 707 -6.02 -11.08 34.42
C GLU A 707 -4.75 -11.87 34.11
N LEU A 708 -4.77 -12.75 33.09
CA LEU A 708 -3.58 -13.49 32.69
C LEU A 708 -2.54 -12.53 32.10
N ALA A 709 -2.95 -11.61 31.23
CA ALA A 709 -2.06 -10.61 30.65
C ALA A 709 -1.32 -9.78 31.72
N ASN A 710 -2.04 -9.38 32.78
CA ASN A 710 -1.44 -8.67 33.92
C ASN A 710 -0.47 -9.51 34.76
N ARG A 711 -0.55 -10.85 34.72
CA ARG A 711 0.34 -11.75 35.48
C ARG A 711 1.56 -12.19 34.67
N SER A 712 1.39 -12.47 33.38
CA SER A 712 2.45 -12.96 32.51
C SER A 712 3.29 -11.84 31.90
N GLY A 713 2.75 -10.61 31.81
CA GLY A 713 3.33 -9.52 31.03
C GLY A 713 3.18 -9.71 29.50
N GLU A 714 2.60 -10.82 29.06
CA GLU A 714 2.34 -11.12 27.65
C GLU A 714 0.87 -10.80 27.33
N GLN A 715 0.66 -9.80 26.48
CA GLN A 715 -0.67 -9.31 26.12
C GLN A 715 -1.27 -10.09 24.94
N LEU A 716 -1.75 -11.31 25.20
CA LEU A 716 -2.60 -12.07 24.28
C LEU A 716 -4.07 -11.86 24.67
N LEU A 717 -4.80 -11.02 23.93
CA LEU A 717 -6.13 -10.52 24.28
C LEU A 717 -7.24 -10.95 23.31
N SER A 718 -6.92 -11.52 22.13
CA SER A 718 -7.96 -11.84 21.13
C SER A 718 -8.99 -12.88 21.61
N PHE A 719 -8.62 -13.76 22.54
CA PHE A 719 -9.53 -14.76 23.13
C PHE A 719 -10.73 -14.13 23.85
N ALA A 720 -10.52 -12.99 24.52
CA ALA A 720 -11.59 -12.29 25.23
C ALA A 720 -12.74 -11.91 24.31
N TRP A 721 -12.44 -11.63 23.04
CA TRP A 721 -13.39 -11.11 22.06
C TRP A 721 -14.09 -12.21 21.22
N ILE A 722 -13.92 -13.49 21.56
CA ILE A 722 -14.63 -14.61 20.90
C ILE A 722 -16.15 -14.42 20.95
N ALA A 723 -16.66 -13.94 22.09
CA ALA A 723 -18.08 -13.67 22.34
C ALA A 723 -18.38 -12.15 22.39
N TYR A 724 -17.78 -11.38 21.48
CA TYR A 724 -17.90 -9.92 21.43
C TYR A 724 -19.34 -9.42 21.45
N ASP A 725 -20.26 -10.16 20.82
CA ASP A 725 -21.69 -9.86 20.73
C ASP A 725 -22.40 -10.05 22.08
N VAL A 726 -22.00 -11.05 22.87
CA VAL A 726 -22.51 -11.24 24.23
C VAL A 726 -21.99 -10.14 25.15
N LEU A 727 -20.69 -9.83 25.07
CA LEU A 727 -20.06 -8.75 25.83
C LEU A 727 -20.69 -7.39 25.53
N ALA A 728 -21.08 -7.15 24.27
CA ALA A 728 -21.79 -5.95 23.85
C ALA A 728 -23.11 -5.75 24.60
N VAL A 729 -23.88 -6.83 24.77
CA VAL A 729 -25.16 -6.79 25.50
C VAL A 729 -24.94 -6.58 27.01
N VAL A 730 -23.97 -7.29 27.60
CA VAL A 730 -23.62 -7.13 29.03
C VAL A 730 -23.28 -5.68 29.34
N LYS A 731 -22.34 -5.09 28.57
CA LYS A 731 -21.93 -3.70 28.78
C LYS A 731 -23.08 -2.74 28.60
N ARG A 732 -23.87 -2.90 27.52
CA ARG A 732 -25.05 -2.08 27.25
C ARG A 732 -26.03 -2.08 28.43
N ASN A 733 -26.33 -3.24 28.99
CA ASN A 733 -27.28 -3.38 30.10
C ASN A 733 -26.75 -2.70 31.38
N ASN A 734 -25.46 -2.88 31.68
CA ASN A 734 -24.82 -2.27 32.85
C ASN A 734 -24.71 -0.75 32.72
N VAL A 735 -24.32 -0.25 31.54
CA VAL A 735 -24.27 1.19 31.23
C VAL A 735 -25.65 1.83 31.30
N SER A 736 -26.68 1.15 30.75
CA SER A 736 -28.07 1.66 30.81
C SER A 736 -28.63 1.69 32.24
N SER A 737 -28.02 0.93 33.16
CA SER A 737 -28.41 0.89 34.57
C SER A 737 -27.72 1.96 35.41
N ASP A 738 -26.67 2.60 34.89
CA ASP A 738 -25.95 3.67 35.56
C ASP A 738 -26.39 5.04 35.03
N GLU A 739 -27.23 5.74 35.81
CA GLU A 739 -27.71 7.08 35.48
C GLU A 739 -26.59 8.14 35.43
N LYS A 740 -25.39 7.85 35.98
CA LYS A 740 -24.24 8.76 35.98
C LYS A 740 -23.31 8.55 34.80
N TYR A 741 -23.55 7.55 33.95
CA TYR A 741 -22.68 7.27 32.82
C TYR A 741 -22.78 8.35 31.76
N CYS A 742 -21.67 9.05 31.50
CA CYS A 742 -21.52 9.98 30.39
C CYS A 742 -20.50 9.39 29.40
N PRO A 743 -20.89 9.10 28.15
CA PRO A 743 -19.95 8.62 27.15
C PRO A 743 -18.93 9.71 26.80
N ALA A 744 -17.65 9.34 26.85
CA ALA A 744 -16.54 10.23 26.55
C ALA A 744 -16.69 10.82 25.14
N THR A 745 -16.52 12.14 24.98
CA THR A 745 -16.65 12.75 23.64
C THR A 745 -15.43 12.38 22.79
N CYS A 746 -14.26 12.42 23.43
CA CYS A 746 -12.96 12.09 22.87
C CYS A 746 -12.14 11.29 23.92
N PRO A 747 -12.27 9.95 23.96
CA PRO A 747 -11.73 9.13 25.05
C PRO A 747 -10.23 9.29 25.30
N VAL A 748 -9.45 9.46 24.22
CA VAL A 748 -8.01 9.66 24.32
C VAL A 748 -7.69 11.03 24.95
N PHE A 749 -8.45 12.07 24.64
CA PHE A 749 -8.22 13.41 25.17
C PHE A 749 -8.60 13.52 26.65
N GLU A 750 -9.59 12.78 27.12
CA GLU A 750 -9.93 12.71 28.56
C GLU A 750 -8.80 12.03 29.36
N VAL A 751 -8.25 10.92 28.86
CA VAL A 751 -7.07 10.27 29.47
C VAL A 751 -5.86 11.21 29.47
N LEU A 752 -5.71 12.04 28.44
CA LEU A 752 -4.67 13.05 28.37
C LEU A 752 -4.92 14.20 29.36
N ASP A 753 -6.17 14.65 29.52
CA ASP A 753 -6.55 15.73 30.44
C ASP A 753 -6.30 15.34 31.90
N ASP A 754 -6.68 14.13 32.32
CA ASP A 754 -6.41 13.61 33.67
C ASP A 754 -4.91 13.69 34.03
N ARG A 755 -4.04 13.35 33.07
CA ARG A 755 -2.57 13.42 33.25
C ARG A 755 -2.04 14.84 33.28
N LEU A 756 -2.61 15.73 32.48
CA LEU A 756 -2.25 17.15 32.50
C LEU A 756 -2.65 17.78 33.85
N ILE A 757 -3.82 17.43 34.38
CA ILE A 757 -4.27 17.86 35.71
C ILE A 757 -3.28 17.43 36.79
N ASP A 758 -2.83 16.17 36.78
CA ASP A 758 -1.82 15.66 37.72
C ASP A 758 -0.51 16.47 37.66
N PHE A 759 -0.06 16.87 36.47
CA PHE A 759 1.12 17.72 36.31
C PHE A 759 0.91 19.14 36.82
N TYR A 760 -0.25 19.73 36.55
CA TYR A 760 -0.60 21.07 37.03
C TYR A 760 -0.66 21.10 38.56
N LEU A 761 -1.25 20.07 39.18
CA LEU A 761 -1.29 19.95 40.64
C LEU A 761 0.12 19.82 41.26
N LYS A 762 1.06 19.15 40.59
CA LYS A 762 2.45 19.03 41.06
C LYS A 762 3.27 20.32 40.93
N ASN A 763 2.89 21.22 40.02
CA ASN A 763 3.66 22.43 39.69
C ASN A 763 2.91 23.74 39.97
N GLU A 764 1.85 23.69 40.79
CA GLU A 764 0.95 24.82 41.03
C GLU A 764 1.69 26.10 41.48
N GLU A 765 2.61 25.99 42.46
CA GLU A 765 3.41 27.13 42.94
C GLU A 765 4.26 27.79 41.83
N LYS A 766 4.86 26.97 40.96
CA LYS A 766 5.70 27.47 39.85
C LYS A 766 4.86 28.14 38.76
N ILE A 767 3.65 27.62 38.51
CA ILE A 767 2.71 28.19 37.54
C ILE A 767 2.23 29.57 38.04
N GLU A 768 1.94 29.70 39.34
CA GLU A 768 1.55 31.00 39.92
C GLU A 768 2.67 32.03 39.80
N ASP A 769 3.92 31.64 40.08
CA ASP A 769 5.06 32.54 39.98
C ASP A 769 5.35 32.95 38.52
N PHE A 770 5.22 32.01 37.58
CA PHE A 770 5.30 32.29 36.14
C PHE A 770 4.19 33.26 35.68
N ALA A 771 2.95 33.07 36.15
CA ALA A 771 1.84 33.98 35.84
C ALA A 771 2.10 35.39 36.39
N LYS A 772 2.65 35.51 37.61
CA LYS A 772 3.07 36.80 38.19
C LYS A 772 4.18 37.47 37.35
N GLU A 773 5.16 36.70 36.89
CA GLU A 773 6.24 37.22 36.04
C GLU A 773 5.71 37.81 34.73
N ILE A 774 4.77 37.13 34.06
CA ILE A 774 4.15 37.64 32.82
C ILE A 774 3.34 38.91 33.09
N THR A 775 2.58 38.94 34.18
CA THR A 775 1.71 40.08 34.54
C THR A 775 2.55 41.32 34.91
N ASN A 776 3.67 41.13 35.61
CA ASN A 776 4.57 42.20 36.02
C ASN A 776 5.35 42.83 34.85
N ASN A 777 5.64 42.07 33.80
CA ASN A 777 6.37 42.55 32.62
C ASN A 777 5.51 43.42 31.68
N GLY A 778 4.21 43.60 31.94
CA GLY A 778 3.34 44.51 31.18
C GLY A 778 3.23 44.21 29.68
N SER A 779 3.48 42.96 29.29
CA SER A 779 3.54 42.53 27.90
C SER A 779 2.16 42.24 27.30
N TYR A 780 2.06 42.08 25.98
CA TYR A 780 0.83 41.66 25.29
C TYR A 780 0.24 40.34 25.85
N LEU A 781 1.07 39.47 26.43
CA LEU A 781 0.66 38.20 27.05
C LEU A 781 -0.23 38.42 28.29
N SER A 782 -0.01 39.49 29.06
CA SER A 782 -0.80 39.80 30.26
C SER A 782 -2.29 39.96 29.98
N ARG A 783 -2.63 40.57 28.83
CA ARG A 783 -4.03 40.74 28.38
C ARG A 783 -4.74 39.42 28.10
N TYR A 784 -4.01 38.40 27.62
CA TYR A 784 -4.58 37.08 27.37
C TYR A 784 -4.79 36.31 28.68
N LEU A 785 -3.86 36.41 29.63
CA LEU A 785 -4.01 35.81 30.95
C LEU A 785 -5.19 36.39 31.74
N GLU A 786 -5.44 37.70 31.64
CA GLU A 786 -6.57 38.35 32.31
C GLU A 786 -7.94 37.95 31.77
N ASN A 787 -8.02 37.55 30.49
CA ASN A 787 -9.28 37.21 29.82
C ASN A 787 -9.53 35.69 29.69
N TYR A 788 -8.48 34.87 29.75
CA TYR A 788 -8.55 33.41 29.59
C TYR A 788 -7.94 32.68 30.79
N PRO A 789 -8.72 32.39 31.86
CA PRO A 789 -8.24 31.65 33.01
C PRO A 789 -7.88 30.21 32.62
N GLY A 790 -6.72 29.72 33.06
CA GLY A 790 -6.19 28.40 32.73
C GLY A 790 -5.15 28.41 31.60
N LEU A 791 -5.03 29.52 30.84
CA LEU A 791 -4.04 29.66 29.78
C LEU A 791 -2.60 29.68 30.32
N GLU A 792 -2.40 30.17 31.55
CA GLU A 792 -1.13 30.14 32.26
C GLU A 792 -0.57 28.72 32.39
N ARG A 793 -1.44 27.74 32.59
CA ARG A 793 -1.07 26.31 32.74
C ARG A 793 -0.52 25.76 31.43
N VAL A 794 -1.16 26.10 30.30
CA VAL A 794 -0.75 25.67 28.98
C VAL A 794 0.54 26.37 28.53
N MET A 795 0.65 27.68 28.78
CA MET A 795 1.88 28.43 28.50
C MET A 795 3.07 27.89 29.28
N TYR A 796 2.91 27.64 30.58
CA TYR A 796 3.95 27.06 31.42
C TYR A 796 4.40 25.69 30.92
N LEU A 797 3.44 24.81 30.56
CA LEU A 797 3.73 23.49 30.00
C LEU A 797 4.63 23.57 28.76
N ILE A 798 4.31 24.47 27.82
CA ILE A 798 5.07 24.64 26.57
C ILE A 798 6.45 25.25 26.83
N VAL A 799 6.58 26.15 27.79
CA VAL A 799 7.89 26.71 28.18
C VAL A 799 8.77 25.65 28.85
N SER A 800 8.23 24.89 29.81
CA SER A 800 8.95 23.77 30.44
C SER A 800 9.40 22.73 29.41
N TRP A 801 8.57 22.44 28.41
CA TRP A 801 8.94 21.59 27.28
C TRP A 801 10.11 22.15 26.47
N ALA A 802 10.06 23.45 26.15
CA ALA A 802 11.09 24.10 25.35
C ALA A 802 12.43 24.17 26.09
N GLU A 803 12.42 24.38 27.41
CA GLU A 803 13.59 24.31 28.28
C GLU A 803 14.22 22.93 28.28
N ARG A 804 13.40 21.88 28.47
CA ARG A 804 13.87 20.48 28.51
C ARG A 804 14.53 20.04 27.21
N ASN A 805 14.01 20.48 26.07
CA ASN A 805 14.58 20.20 24.76
C ASN A 805 15.75 21.12 24.38
N GLY A 806 16.20 21.99 25.29
CA GLY A 806 17.32 22.91 25.07
C GLY A 806 17.05 24.00 24.05
N LEU A 807 15.78 24.25 23.70
CA LEU A 807 15.39 25.18 22.63
C LEU A 807 15.61 26.65 23.02
N LEU A 808 15.59 26.96 24.31
CA LEU A 808 15.72 28.33 24.84
C LEU A 808 17.17 28.81 25.03
N SER A 809 18.15 27.99 24.67
CA SER A 809 19.59 28.32 24.82
C SER A 809 20.13 29.26 23.73
N GLY A 810 19.31 29.65 22.75
CA GLY A 810 19.71 30.40 21.57
C GLY A 810 18.92 31.70 21.35
N CYS A 811 18.60 32.00 20.08
CA CYS A 811 17.82 33.20 19.71
C CYS A 811 16.34 33.13 20.13
N LEU A 812 15.86 31.93 20.45
CA LEU A 812 14.50 31.68 20.92
C LEU A 812 14.45 31.92 22.43
N GLN A 813 13.44 32.66 22.88
CA GLN A 813 13.20 32.97 24.30
C GLN A 813 11.84 32.41 24.70
N TRP A 814 11.58 32.28 25.99
CA TRP A 814 10.33 31.71 26.49
C TRP A 814 9.10 32.52 26.04
N GLU A 815 9.21 33.85 25.91
CA GLU A 815 8.13 34.72 25.42
C GLU A 815 7.75 34.37 23.98
N HIS A 816 8.74 34.04 23.15
CA HIS A 816 8.49 33.67 21.75
C HIS A 816 7.66 32.38 21.67
N MET A 817 7.87 31.41 22.56
CA MET A 817 7.06 30.18 22.59
C MET A 817 5.58 30.48 22.94
N CYS A 818 5.35 31.34 23.93
CA CYS A 818 3.99 31.80 24.28
C CYS A 818 3.33 32.57 23.13
N LEU A 819 4.09 33.40 22.40
CA LEU A 819 3.57 34.13 21.24
C LEU A 819 3.23 33.19 20.06
N ILE A 820 4.02 32.13 19.82
CA ILE A 820 3.70 31.11 18.80
C ILE A 820 2.40 30.39 19.17
N LEU A 821 2.19 30.05 20.45
CA LEU A 821 0.93 29.49 20.94
C LEU A 821 -0.27 30.42 20.67
N LEU A 822 -0.14 31.71 20.98
CA LEU A 822 -1.21 32.68 20.74
C LEU A 822 -1.50 32.85 19.24
N LEU A 823 -0.46 32.96 18.41
CA LEU A 823 -0.60 33.02 16.96
C LEU A 823 -1.30 31.79 16.38
N PHE A 824 -1.04 30.61 16.96
CA PHE A 824 -1.71 29.37 16.61
C PHE A 824 -3.17 29.36 17.07
N ALA A 825 -3.43 29.61 18.35
CA ALA A 825 -4.75 29.54 18.94
C ALA A 825 -5.73 30.58 18.36
N THR A 826 -5.22 31.76 17.98
CA THR A 826 -6.00 32.80 17.28
C THR A 826 -6.10 32.58 15.78
N GLY A 827 -5.38 31.60 15.23
CA GLY A 827 -5.42 31.29 13.80
C GLY A 827 -4.65 32.21 12.87
N ARG A 828 -3.81 33.09 13.44
CA ARG A 828 -3.08 34.13 12.69
C ARG A 828 -1.82 33.60 12.02
N ILE A 829 -1.33 32.43 12.44
CA ILE A 829 -0.19 31.79 11.80
C ILE A 829 -0.63 30.96 10.60
N THR A 830 0.07 31.10 9.47
CA THR A 830 -0.27 30.40 8.23
C THR A 830 -0.25 28.88 8.44
N GLY A 831 -1.33 28.22 8.01
CA GLY A 831 -1.49 26.76 8.11
C GLY A 831 -2.06 26.25 9.44
N SER A 832 -2.24 27.09 10.47
CA SER A 832 -2.90 26.68 11.72
C SER A 832 -4.33 26.22 11.51
N MET A 833 -5.08 26.94 10.67
CA MET A 833 -6.48 26.64 10.32
C MET A 833 -6.68 25.27 9.68
N ASN A 834 -5.64 24.69 9.07
CA ASN A 834 -5.71 23.35 8.50
C ASN A 834 -5.85 22.26 9.58
N ILE A 835 -5.61 22.61 10.85
CA ILE A 835 -5.63 21.70 11.99
C ILE A 835 -6.81 22.01 12.90
N ILE A 836 -6.98 23.27 13.33
CA ILE A 836 -8.01 23.66 14.31
C ILE A 836 -9.39 23.91 13.71
N ALA A 837 -9.52 24.09 12.39
CA ALA A 837 -10.73 24.45 11.63
C ALA A 837 -11.41 25.77 12.02
N LEU A 838 -11.38 26.16 13.29
CA LEU A 838 -11.85 27.43 13.86
C LEU A 838 -10.83 27.91 14.91
N PRO A 839 -10.70 29.24 15.15
CA PRO A 839 -9.88 29.77 16.23
C PRO A 839 -10.31 29.22 17.59
N MET A 840 -9.35 28.86 18.44
CA MET A 840 -9.59 28.39 19.81
C MET A 840 -9.64 29.55 20.82
N LEU A 841 -9.04 30.69 20.46
CA LEU A 841 -9.07 31.94 21.23
C LEU A 841 -9.41 33.09 20.30
N ASP A 842 -10.16 34.07 20.79
CA ASP A 842 -10.36 35.33 20.07
C ASP A 842 -9.11 36.19 20.14
N ALA A 843 -8.89 36.94 19.06
CA ALA A 843 -7.74 37.81 18.98
C ALA A 843 -8.04 39.18 19.60
N LEU A 844 -7.26 39.55 20.62
CA LEU A 844 -7.43 40.76 21.41
C LEU A 844 -6.68 41.94 20.78
N ASP A 845 -7.07 42.35 19.56
CA ASP A 845 -6.60 43.60 18.96
C ASP A 845 -7.36 44.78 19.58
N VAL A 846 -6.66 45.89 19.75
CA VAL A 846 -7.05 47.07 20.56
C VAL A 846 -8.53 47.49 20.42
N GLU A 847 -9.17 47.66 21.59
CA GLU A 847 -10.45 48.34 21.88
C GLU A 847 -11.64 47.98 20.96
N ASP A 848 -12.33 46.85 21.20
CA ASP A 848 -13.80 46.70 21.06
C ASP A 848 -14.25 45.21 21.14
N ILE A 849 -13.91 44.49 22.21
CA ILE A 849 -14.57 43.21 22.52
C ILE A 849 -15.21 43.31 23.90
N GLN A 850 -16.55 43.32 23.94
CA GLN A 850 -17.29 43.20 25.19
C GLN A 850 -16.99 41.81 25.79
N LYS A 851 -16.59 41.75 27.06
CA LYS A 851 -16.21 40.51 27.79
C LYS A 851 -17.22 39.34 27.69
N GLY A 852 -18.46 39.59 27.25
CA GLY A 852 -19.50 38.58 27.09
C GLY A 852 -19.43 37.74 25.80
N ASP A 853 -18.68 38.17 24.78
CA ASP A 853 -18.63 37.51 23.46
C ASP A 853 -17.36 36.68 23.21
N LEU A 854 -16.48 36.54 24.22
CA LEU A 854 -15.22 35.81 24.10
C LEU A 854 -15.42 34.29 24.14
N ILE A 855 -14.69 33.55 23.31
CA ILE A 855 -14.60 32.09 23.36
C ILE A 855 -13.89 31.68 24.66
N VAL A 856 -14.62 31.26 25.69
CA VAL A 856 -14.03 30.75 26.93
C VAL A 856 -13.77 29.25 26.81
N PRO A 857 -12.50 28.79 26.76
CA PRO A 857 -12.20 27.38 26.60
C PRO A 857 -12.56 26.57 27.86
N THR A 858 -13.14 25.38 27.69
CA THR A 858 -13.27 24.39 28.78
C THR A 858 -11.94 23.66 29.03
N GLY A 859 -11.82 22.92 30.14
CA GLY A 859 -10.62 22.12 30.44
C GLY A 859 -10.18 21.19 29.29
N ASP A 860 -11.11 20.40 28.77
CA ASP A 860 -10.90 19.55 27.57
C ASP A 860 -10.46 20.35 26.33
N GLN A 861 -10.95 21.59 26.16
CA GLN A 861 -10.51 22.43 25.04
C GLN A 861 -9.06 22.90 25.20
N TYR A 862 -8.56 23.09 26.42
CA TYR A 862 -7.13 23.35 26.67
C TYR A 862 -6.27 22.12 26.36
N ALA A 863 -6.70 20.91 26.74
CA ALA A 863 -6.00 19.67 26.39
C ALA A 863 -5.94 19.48 24.86
N ARG A 864 -7.05 19.73 24.15
CA ARG A 864 -7.08 19.74 22.68
C ARG A 864 -6.15 20.79 22.08
N MET A 865 -6.08 21.98 22.69
CA MET A 865 -5.19 23.05 22.23
C MET A 865 -3.73 22.61 22.28
N VAL A 866 -3.31 21.91 23.35
CA VAL A 866 -1.95 21.36 23.48
C VAL A 866 -1.65 20.36 22.36
N VAL A 867 -2.53 19.36 22.17
CA VAL A 867 -2.31 18.33 21.15
C VAL A 867 -2.28 18.93 19.74
N HIS A 868 -3.22 19.82 19.41
CA HIS A 868 -3.25 20.47 18.10
C HIS A 868 -2.10 21.45 17.88
N PHE A 869 -1.60 22.08 18.95
CA PHE A 869 -0.41 22.93 18.88
C PHE A 869 0.82 22.10 18.48
N PHE A 870 1.03 20.95 19.13
CA PHE A 870 2.12 20.04 18.76
C PHE A 870 1.90 19.38 17.40
N GLU A 871 0.66 19.05 17.00
CA GLU A 871 0.33 18.62 15.63
C GLU A 871 0.75 19.68 14.61
N TYR A 872 0.52 20.96 14.90
CA TYR A 872 0.92 22.08 14.05
C TYR A 872 2.43 22.27 13.98
N LEU A 873 3.12 22.27 15.11
CA LEU A 873 4.58 22.36 15.15
C LEU A 873 5.25 21.18 14.43
N ALA A 874 4.67 19.98 14.52
CA ALA A 874 5.11 18.78 13.80
C ALA A 874 4.70 18.78 12.32
N SER A 875 3.86 19.72 11.88
CA SER A 875 3.36 19.75 10.50
C SER A 875 4.36 20.36 9.51
N ARG A 876 4.20 19.99 8.23
CA ARG A 876 4.95 20.64 7.13
C ARG A 876 4.65 22.13 7.03
N ALA A 877 3.44 22.56 7.36
CA ALA A 877 3.02 23.96 7.26
C ALA A 877 3.89 24.87 8.15
N PHE A 878 4.20 24.42 9.37
CA PHE A 878 5.13 25.11 10.26
C PHE A 878 6.58 25.00 9.78
N ARG A 879 7.03 23.82 9.36
CA ARG A 879 8.39 23.60 8.85
C ARG A 879 8.74 24.50 7.66
N LYS A 880 7.79 24.72 6.74
CA LYS A 880 7.98 25.47 5.50
C LYS A 880 7.53 26.93 5.56
N LEU A 881 7.34 27.50 6.76
CA LEU A 881 7.07 28.93 6.87
C LEU A 881 8.15 29.75 6.15
N PRO A 882 7.79 30.80 5.38
CA PRO A 882 8.80 31.66 4.77
C PRO A 882 9.53 32.48 5.84
N HIS A 883 8.80 32.92 6.86
CA HIS A 883 9.25 33.68 8.01
C HIS A 883 8.22 33.53 9.14
N LEU A 884 8.65 33.75 10.38
CA LEU A 884 7.79 33.76 11.56
C LEU A 884 7.81 35.16 12.16
N SER A 885 6.70 35.88 12.03
CA SER A 885 6.55 37.28 12.46
C SER A 885 5.60 37.38 13.65
N PHE A 886 5.97 38.15 14.67
CA PHE A 886 5.15 38.40 15.86
C PHE A 886 4.52 39.79 15.89
N ILE A 887 4.61 40.54 14.78
CA ILE A 887 4.12 41.92 14.67
C ILE A 887 2.62 41.99 14.94
N SER A 888 1.85 40.99 14.48
CA SER A 888 0.40 40.88 14.70
C SER A 888 0.00 40.64 16.16
N VAL A 889 0.96 40.41 17.05
CA VAL A 889 0.76 40.13 18.48
C VAL A 889 1.56 41.16 19.32
N GLY A 890 1.92 42.30 18.71
CA GLY A 890 2.56 43.42 19.38
C GLY A 890 4.06 43.27 19.66
N SER A 891 4.74 42.26 19.08
CA SER A 891 6.20 42.08 19.21
C SER A 891 6.94 42.34 17.90
N ASN A 892 8.08 43.05 17.97
CA ASN A 892 8.89 43.39 16.80
C ASN A 892 9.85 42.28 16.35
N SER A 893 9.82 41.11 17.00
CA SER A 893 10.66 39.96 16.64
C SER A 893 10.20 39.34 15.32
N VAL A 894 11.16 38.98 14.46
CA VAL A 894 10.92 38.22 13.22
C VAL A 894 12.03 37.18 13.06
N PHE A 895 11.66 35.91 12.97
CA PHE A 895 12.59 34.83 12.64
C PHE A 895 12.60 34.55 11.15
N MET A 896 13.79 34.35 10.60
CA MET A 896 14.03 34.12 9.17
C MET A 896 14.88 32.85 8.96
N ARG A 897 14.93 32.34 7.72
CA ARG A 897 15.85 31.25 7.31
C ARG A 897 15.77 29.99 8.18
N GLY A 898 14.58 29.61 8.65
CA GLY A 898 14.38 28.34 9.36
C GLY A 898 14.93 28.31 10.79
N GLN A 899 15.09 29.45 11.46
CA GLN A 899 15.52 29.51 12.87
C GLN A 899 14.59 28.73 13.85
N TRP A 900 13.36 28.42 13.44
CA TRP A 900 12.39 27.62 14.19
C TRP A 900 12.42 26.12 13.87
N LEU A 901 13.29 25.65 12.96
CA LEU A 901 13.41 24.22 12.62
C LEU A 901 13.73 23.32 13.83
N PRO A 902 14.55 23.73 14.81
CA PRO A 902 14.74 22.93 16.04
C PRO A 902 13.44 22.69 16.81
N ILE A 903 12.50 23.66 16.78
CA ILE A 903 11.16 23.50 17.39
C ILE A 903 10.39 22.39 16.67
N HIS A 904 10.44 22.38 15.33
CA HIS A 904 9.78 21.35 14.53
C HIS A 904 10.35 19.95 14.82
N GLU A 905 11.67 19.79 14.84
CA GLU A 905 12.31 18.50 15.11
C GLU A 905 11.97 17.94 16.49
N ALA A 906 11.96 18.79 17.53
CA ALA A 906 11.52 18.41 18.86
C ALA A 906 10.02 18.09 18.89
N ALA A 907 9.19 18.91 18.24
CA ALA A 907 7.74 18.74 18.23
C ALA A 907 7.29 17.47 17.50
N VAL A 908 7.98 17.04 16.44
CA VAL A 908 7.70 15.76 15.77
C VAL A 908 7.84 14.60 16.76
N LYS A 909 8.94 14.56 17.52
CA LYS A 909 9.16 13.51 18.53
C LYS A 909 8.05 13.53 19.58
N THR A 910 7.79 14.69 20.14
CA THR A 910 6.81 14.88 21.21
C THR A 910 5.37 14.60 20.76
N TYR A 911 4.96 15.05 19.57
CA TYR A 911 3.63 14.78 19.03
C TYR A 911 3.41 13.28 18.80
N TYR A 912 4.32 12.59 18.11
CA TYR A 912 4.15 11.16 17.85
C TYR A 912 4.28 10.32 19.12
N SER A 913 5.10 10.74 20.08
CA SER A 913 5.20 10.12 21.40
C SER A 913 3.85 10.18 22.14
N MET A 914 3.19 11.35 22.14
CA MET A 914 1.83 11.49 22.68
C MET A 914 0.82 10.58 21.97
N VAL A 915 0.85 10.55 20.65
CA VAL A 915 -0.07 9.74 19.83
C VAL A 915 0.06 8.24 20.14
N PHE A 916 1.30 7.74 20.26
CA PHE A 916 1.56 6.31 20.47
C PHE A 916 1.35 5.88 21.93
N ASN A 917 1.85 6.64 22.90
CA ASN A 917 1.85 6.26 24.31
C ASN A 917 0.62 6.72 25.09
N MET A 918 -0.15 7.70 24.57
CA MET A 918 -1.09 8.47 25.39
C MET A 918 -0.40 9.04 26.64
N ASP A 919 0.89 9.36 26.50
CA ASP A 919 1.75 9.76 27.59
C ASP A 919 2.44 11.09 27.27
N PHE A 920 2.63 11.85 28.33
CA PHE A 920 3.27 13.13 28.41
C PHE A 920 4.64 13.02 29.09
N ASP A 921 5.24 11.83 29.23
CA ASP A 921 6.55 11.70 29.89
C ASP A 921 7.67 12.58 29.28
N GLU A 922 7.62 12.87 27.97
CA GLU A 922 8.48 13.87 27.32
C GLU A 922 8.18 15.33 27.74
N LEU A 923 6.98 15.58 28.26
CA LEU A 923 6.47 16.86 28.75
C LEU A 923 6.52 16.98 30.29
N ILE A 924 6.45 15.88 31.05
CA ILE A 924 6.14 15.86 32.50
C ILE A 924 7.26 15.22 33.37
N GLY A 925 8.12 14.34 32.82
CA GLY A 925 9.11 13.58 33.61
C GLY A 925 10.22 14.42 34.26
N ASP A 926 10.64 14.03 35.48
CA ASP A 926 11.79 14.60 36.19
C ASP A 926 13.12 14.33 35.43
N ILE A 927 14.03 15.30 35.48
CA ILE A 927 15.36 15.30 34.81
C ILE A 927 16.23 14.08 35.22
N SER A 928 15.85 13.33 36.27
CA SER A 928 16.67 12.28 36.87
C SER A 928 16.60 10.89 36.23
N SER A 929 15.69 10.60 35.30
CA SER A 929 15.55 9.24 34.71
C SER A 929 15.97 9.11 33.25
N ALA A 930 16.34 10.21 32.58
CA ALA A 930 17.04 10.10 31.30
C ALA A 930 18.49 9.70 31.59
N SER A 931 18.78 8.40 31.52
CA SER A 931 20.16 7.94 31.37
C SER A 931 20.79 8.73 30.23
N ASN A 932 21.84 9.50 30.57
CA ASN A 932 22.77 10.09 29.62
C ASN A 932 23.45 8.98 28.80
N GLU A 933 22.71 8.35 27.89
CA GLU A 933 23.33 7.77 26.71
C GLU A 933 23.57 8.95 25.78
N SER A 934 24.79 9.48 25.86
CA SER A 934 25.37 10.27 24.79
C SER A 934 25.18 9.50 23.49
N HIS A 935 24.22 9.90 22.67
CA HIS A 935 24.22 9.53 21.26
C HIS A 935 25.54 10.06 20.71
N GLU A 936 26.46 9.16 20.36
CA GLU A 936 27.67 9.51 19.64
C GLU A 936 27.27 10.40 18.46
N CYS A 937 27.77 11.63 18.48
CA CYS A 937 27.68 12.51 17.32
C CYS A 937 28.16 11.73 16.10
N GLU A 938 27.35 11.70 15.04
CA GLU A 938 27.76 11.21 13.73
C GLU A 938 29.12 11.83 13.37
N PRO A 939 30.08 11.07 12.84
CA PRO A 939 31.32 11.65 12.36
C PRO A 939 31.00 12.55 11.16
N PHE A 940 30.98 13.87 11.39
CA PHE A 940 30.94 14.84 10.32
C PHE A 940 32.33 14.93 9.69
N VAL A 941 32.44 14.58 8.40
CA VAL A 941 33.64 14.85 7.60
C VAL A 941 33.45 16.20 6.95
N VAL A 942 34.27 17.17 7.35
CA VAL A 942 34.37 18.46 6.65
C VAL A 942 35.18 18.23 5.37
N GLU A 943 34.52 18.23 4.22
CA GLU A 943 35.22 18.33 2.94
C GLU A 943 35.65 19.78 2.72
N LEU A 944 36.97 20.03 2.73
CA LEU A 944 37.53 21.29 2.25
C LEU A 944 37.46 21.29 0.71
N PRO A 945 37.06 22.39 0.07
CA PRO A 945 36.91 22.45 -1.38
C PRO A 945 38.28 22.29 -2.06
N SER A 946 38.33 21.43 -3.09
CA SER A 946 39.43 21.35 -4.05
C SER A 946 39.21 22.28 -5.23
#